data_AF-A0A970FVZ2-F1
#
_entry.id   AF-A0A970FVZ2-F1
#
_cell.length_a   1.000
_cell.length_b   1.000
_cell.length_c   1.000
_cell.angle_alpha   90.00
_cell.angle_beta   90.00
_cell.angle_gamma   90.00
#
_symmetry.space_group_name_H-M   'P 1'
#
loop_
_entity.id
_entity.type
_entity.pdbx_description
1 polymer ?
#
loop_
_entity_poly.entity_id
_entity_poly.type
_entity_poly.pdbx_seq_one_letter_code
_entity_poly.pdbx_strand_id
1 'polypeptide(L)'
;MALYTDTQKNIILETALLRYVIAPDGRVVEARNKLKNKCCLLFPQSTYFAKLYHEPAYLERDIHADPGRNYLYYVGPLIPTGAQEILPQAAAFADEILTLTFPTGQVSMQLSIVHDAIVFEMLDELPADSYSMTFMNTALDFDCHDPNGFCAVVYAMNIKAKPHFYPAPVEKNLRAEVFRKIGYKGAKVAILATKIKDLRSAMQRLNTCVDPREMTLSDKGGPHAADHEASFGSYSIISDIEKIEDLPLLCEKFRKLGIRQIDFHQGIAFRQGDFHFSEKYQGQASGFRSLITEPLKREGFISGFHTYAHFIAVNCDHYTANPWAQKQLHTQENLTLSQDINADCDVLPTLEDTTAINTITGFRVKSSLYLLVDEEIIKFNQVNDHGFSAVERGVCATKAVPHRKGASVRHLSHMFGYFMPQIGSELFYEIARNTAQTYNEGGFGMIYLDALDGLSMFEPEFGWYYAASFVLEILRHCQITPILEYSTMYPLLWYCRSRGGAWDRAQNGYKRFVQEHVLFNQNMPHMYLLPTTLGWFNFCPVAFNEETPARQRPILFLDDVDYVGARAIAYNQSIVYQSIDDKFLRKVPRMVMNIERYAQYEKLRITKYFPESVTVKLQDPAKEYTLVEDKGTYHFAETHFEKAKIYMNDQDRNTLRGVNPFGRQSPLIRIENLYTAGEGPSIELQERDINQPIEAYPNDVPFDPPLDLSRNQALLIRVRGNGSDDALLLELRHPLYRSSSKAYFEVKLNFQGERTFILAEIDNGQFAESRYAKDGYAYAPTRDSMGVVDDTIISGIRLFRHGSCAGAGLSTIKAVPCVSTSIVDPSISDGDHTLVFKCVLKSGEHIEYPPAGKAVIYDYYGYARAVDAVIGERFSLEQGYSLHLGCSSCHDKARALLTTGLISDDRIE
;
A
#
# COMPACT_ATOMS: atom_id res chain seq x y z
N MET A 1 -37.71 15.58 -15.97
CA MET A 1 -36.36 15.98 -16.41
C MET A 1 -36.50 16.60 -17.78
N ALA A 2 -35.73 17.62 -18.10
CA ALA A 2 -35.91 18.37 -19.33
C ALA A 2 -34.59 18.99 -19.81
N LEU A 3 -34.45 19.06 -21.13
CA LEU A 3 -33.38 19.79 -21.84
C LEU A 3 -34.08 20.82 -22.72
N TYR A 4 -33.83 22.10 -22.49
CA TYR A 4 -34.49 23.16 -23.25
C TYR A 4 -33.72 24.48 -23.17
N THR A 5 -34.08 25.39 -24.05
CA THR A 5 -33.58 26.77 -24.06
C THR A 5 -34.66 27.70 -23.51
N ASP A 6 -34.32 28.54 -22.53
CA ASP A 6 -35.27 29.51 -21.97
C ASP A 6 -35.42 30.78 -22.83
N THR A 7 -36.25 31.72 -22.39
CA THR A 7 -36.51 32.97 -23.12
C THR A 7 -35.30 33.90 -23.21
N GLN A 8 -34.30 33.73 -22.34
CA GLN A 8 -33.02 34.45 -22.37
C GLN A 8 -31.96 33.71 -23.18
N LYS A 9 -32.35 32.62 -23.86
CA LYS A 9 -31.47 31.69 -24.58
C LYS A 9 -30.51 30.92 -23.67
N ASN A 10 -30.76 30.87 -22.37
CA ASN A 10 -29.98 29.99 -21.50
C ASN A 10 -30.36 28.53 -21.77
N ILE A 11 -29.36 27.67 -21.80
CA ILE A 11 -29.50 26.23 -21.98
C ILE A 11 -29.72 25.63 -20.59
N ILE A 12 -30.88 25.01 -20.40
CA ILE A 12 -31.30 24.42 -19.14
C ILE A 12 -31.20 22.92 -19.20
N LEU A 13 -30.40 22.36 -18.29
CA LEU A 13 -30.26 20.93 -18.08
C LEU A 13 -30.88 20.59 -16.71
N GLU A 14 -32.01 19.88 -16.71
CA GLU A 14 -32.77 19.67 -15.48
C GLU A 14 -33.00 18.18 -15.18
N THR A 15 -32.38 17.70 -14.09
CA THR A 15 -32.67 16.39 -13.49
C THR A 15 -33.79 16.52 -12.43
N ALA A 16 -34.09 15.41 -11.74
CA ALA A 16 -35.01 15.46 -10.60
C ALA A 16 -34.54 16.43 -9.50
N LEU A 17 -33.23 16.44 -9.18
CA LEU A 17 -32.67 17.20 -8.06
C LEU A 17 -31.70 18.32 -8.44
N LEU A 18 -31.25 18.39 -9.69
CA LEU A 18 -30.37 19.44 -10.18
C LEU A 18 -31.04 20.23 -11.30
N ARG A 19 -30.99 21.56 -11.18
CA ARG A 19 -31.17 22.47 -12.31
C ARG A 19 -29.82 23.10 -12.63
N TYR A 20 -29.34 22.94 -13.85
CA TYR A 20 -28.04 23.40 -14.29
C TYR A 20 -28.21 24.30 -15.52
N VAL A 21 -27.63 25.50 -15.49
CA VAL A 21 -27.90 26.56 -16.47
C VAL A 21 -26.62 27.05 -17.10
N ILE A 22 -26.56 26.95 -18.43
CA ILE A 22 -25.44 27.46 -19.26
C ILE A 22 -25.95 28.68 -20.03
N ALA A 23 -25.30 29.82 -19.84
CA ALA A 23 -25.63 31.05 -20.57
C ALA A 23 -25.19 30.97 -22.05
N PRO A 24 -25.73 31.83 -22.94
CA PRO A 24 -25.36 31.85 -24.36
C PRO A 24 -23.87 32.09 -24.64
N ASP A 25 -23.09 32.55 -23.67
CA ASP A 25 -21.63 32.74 -23.77
C ASP A 25 -20.83 31.53 -23.24
N GLY A 26 -21.51 30.44 -22.86
CA GLY A 26 -20.90 29.22 -22.34
C GLY A 26 -20.57 29.23 -20.84
N ARG A 27 -20.88 30.32 -20.11
CA ARG A 27 -20.74 30.34 -18.65
C ARG A 27 -21.81 29.52 -17.96
N VAL A 28 -21.44 28.88 -16.86
CA VAL A 28 -22.40 28.23 -15.95
C VAL A 28 -22.88 29.28 -14.97
N VAL A 29 -24.14 29.71 -15.09
CA VAL A 29 -24.69 30.80 -14.27
C VAL A 29 -25.50 30.30 -13.08
N GLU A 30 -25.91 29.03 -13.10
CA GLU A 30 -26.63 28.40 -12.00
C GLU A 30 -26.37 26.89 -11.97
N ALA A 31 -26.09 26.36 -10.78
CA ALA A 31 -26.32 24.97 -10.43
C ALA A 31 -27.16 24.99 -9.16
N ARG A 32 -28.40 24.53 -9.23
CA ARG A 32 -29.37 24.60 -8.13
C ARG A 32 -29.74 23.21 -7.65
N ASN A 33 -29.47 22.97 -6.37
CA ASN A 33 -30.03 21.87 -5.61
C ASN A 33 -31.54 22.12 -5.42
N LYS A 34 -32.37 21.37 -6.15
CA LYS A 34 -33.83 21.48 -6.11
C LYS A 34 -34.42 20.97 -4.78
N LEU A 35 -33.72 20.09 -4.06
CA LEU A 35 -34.17 19.58 -2.75
C LEU A 35 -34.25 20.68 -1.69
N LYS A 36 -33.27 21.58 -1.67
CA LYS A 36 -33.23 22.74 -0.75
C LYS A 36 -33.61 24.06 -1.43
N ASN A 37 -33.97 24.02 -2.72
CA ASN A 37 -34.15 25.19 -3.58
C ASN A 37 -33.02 26.23 -3.45
N LYS A 38 -31.76 25.77 -3.39
CA LYS A 38 -30.58 26.60 -3.15
C LYS A 38 -29.59 26.47 -4.30
N CYS A 39 -29.03 27.59 -4.75
CA CYS A 39 -27.86 27.56 -5.65
C CYS A 39 -26.67 26.95 -4.90
N CYS A 40 -26.08 25.90 -5.46
CA CYS A 40 -24.88 25.24 -4.97
C CYS A 40 -23.66 25.54 -5.84
N LEU A 41 -23.74 26.40 -6.85
CA LEU A 41 -22.56 26.81 -7.63
C LEU A 41 -21.64 27.72 -6.80
N LEU A 42 -20.37 27.32 -6.63
CA LEU A 42 -19.41 28.05 -5.80
C LEU A 42 -18.86 29.32 -6.47
N PHE A 43 -18.56 29.27 -7.77
CA PHE A 43 -17.83 30.34 -8.47
C PHE A 43 -18.55 30.86 -9.72
N PRO A 44 -19.80 31.37 -9.60
CA PRO A 44 -20.66 31.66 -10.74
C PRO A 44 -20.08 32.64 -11.77
N GLN A 45 -19.16 33.52 -11.36
CA GLN A 45 -18.59 34.52 -12.27
C GLN A 45 -17.41 34.02 -13.11
N SER A 46 -16.79 32.90 -12.73
CA SER A 46 -15.59 32.35 -13.38
C SER A 46 -15.77 30.91 -13.87
N THR A 47 -16.95 30.32 -13.72
CA THR A 47 -17.24 28.96 -14.17
C THR A 47 -17.72 28.96 -15.62
N TYR A 48 -16.95 28.30 -16.48
CA TYR A 48 -17.33 27.98 -17.86
C TYR A 48 -17.66 26.50 -17.96
N PHE A 49 -18.67 26.17 -18.77
CA PHE A 49 -19.08 24.78 -18.94
C PHE A 49 -17.94 23.92 -19.51
N ALA A 50 -17.18 24.47 -20.47
CA ALA A 50 -16.04 23.81 -21.06
C ALA A 50 -14.88 24.79 -21.28
N LYS A 51 -13.66 24.24 -21.34
CA LYS A 51 -12.41 24.96 -21.62
C LYS A 51 -11.52 24.10 -22.52
N LEU A 52 -10.93 24.73 -23.52
CA LEU A 52 -10.01 24.10 -24.48
C LEU A 52 -8.56 24.47 -24.13
N TYR A 53 -7.64 23.54 -24.34
CA TYR A 53 -6.21 23.73 -24.05
C TYR A 53 -5.35 23.26 -25.23
N HIS A 54 -4.26 23.97 -25.52
CA HIS A 54 -3.25 23.60 -26.52
C HIS A 54 -2.10 22.76 -25.95
N GLU A 55 -2.02 22.67 -24.62
CA GLU A 55 -1.00 21.95 -23.88
C GLU A 55 -1.63 21.31 -22.63
N PRO A 56 -0.94 20.40 -21.92
CA PRO A 56 -1.47 19.77 -20.73
C PRO A 56 -1.87 20.82 -19.68
N ALA A 57 -3.15 20.89 -19.33
CA ALA A 57 -3.66 21.83 -18.31
C ALA A 57 -3.31 21.42 -16.88
N TYR A 58 -3.13 20.12 -16.68
CA TYR A 58 -2.85 19.53 -15.40
C TYR A 58 -1.78 18.45 -15.57
N LEU A 59 -0.81 18.44 -14.67
CA LEU A 59 0.03 17.28 -14.47
C LEU A 59 -0.67 16.36 -13.49
N GLU A 60 -0.90 15.13 -13.91
CA GLU A 60 -1.23 14.06 -12.97
C GLU A 60 0.01 13.62 -12.26
N ARG A 61 -0.02 13.76 -10.94
CA ARG A 61 0.95 13.08 -10.10
C ARG A 61 0.36 11.73 -9.75
N ASP A 62 0.70 10.71 -10.53
CA ASP A 62 0.69 9.36 -9.97
C ASP A 62 1.83 9.31 -8.96
N ILE A 63 1.50 9.15 -7.68
CA ILE A 63 2.46 9.28 -6.59
C ILE A 63 3.41 8.06 -6.58
N HIS A 64 3.09 7.00 -7.33
CA HIS A 64 4.03 5.91 -7.60
C HIS A 64 5.22 6.33 -8.47
N ALA A 65 5.13 7.45 -9.22
CA ALA A 65 6.16 7.99 -10.11
C ALA A 65 7.47 8.41 -9.44
N ASP A 66 7.45 8.61 -8.12
CA ASP A 66 8.55 9.14 -7.34
C ASP A 66 9.12 8.07 -6.39
N PRO A 67 10.24 7.41 -6.72
CA PRO A 67 10.85 6.39 -5.87
C PRO A 67 11.28 6.89 -4.49
N GLY A 68 11.15 8.20 -4.20
CA GLY A 68 11.41 8.84 -2.92
C GLY A 68 10.20 9.41 -2.17
N ARG A 69 8.96 9.39 -2.70
CA ARG A 69 7.81 10.06 -2.04
C ARG A 69 6.53 9.20 -1.97
N ASN A 70 6.16 8.90 -0.73
CA ASN A 70 4.81 8.66 -0.19
C ASN A 70 3.93 7.59 -0.89
N TYR A 71 3.84 6.42 -0.27
CA TYR A 71 2.83 5.37 -0.49
C TYR A 71 1.39 5.74 -0.07
N LEU A 72 1.11 7.02 0.20
CA LEU A 72 -0.25 7.45 0.47
C LEU A 72 -0.93 7.66 -0.88
N TYR A 73 -1.64 6.63 -1.32
CA TYR A 73 -2.44 6.56 -2.54
C TYR A 73 -3.40 7.74 -2.62
N TYR A 74 -2.99 8.75 -3.36
CA TYR A 74 -3.87 9.75 -3.93
C TYR A 74 -3.59 9.71 -5.42
N VAL A 75 -4.64 9.70 -6.25
CA VAL A 75 -4.52 10.46 -7.50
C VAL A 75 -4.22 11.87 -7.00
N GLY A 76 -2.98 12.32 -7.14
CA GLY A 76 -2.52 13.56 -6.52
C GLY A 76 -3.43 14.72 -6.92
N PRO A 77 -3.45 15.83 -6.16
CA PRO A 77 -4.10 17.04 -6.65
C PRO A 77 -3.51 17.33 -8.03
N LEU A 78 -4.37 17.45 -9.02
CA LEU A 78 -3.98 17.88 -10.36
C LEU A 78 -3.21 19.18 -10.22
N ILE A 79 -1.94 19.17 -10.61
CA ILE A 79 -1.10 20.34 -10.50
C ILE A 79 -1.37 21.17 -11.75
N PRO A 80 -2.00 22.36 -11.64
CA PRO A 80 -2.19 23.21 -12.80
C PRO A 80 -0.82 23.57 -13.36
N THR A 81 -0.64 23.40 -14.66
CA THR A 81 0.62 23.75 -15.35
C THR A 81 0.75 25.25 -15.61
N GLY A 82 -0.36 25.98 -15.50
CA GLY A 82 -0.48 27.34 -16.02
C GLY A 82 -0.88 27.40 -17.49
N ALA A 83 -1.28 26.27 -18.11
CA ALA A 83 -1.75 26.24 -19.48
C ALA A 83 -2.82 27.29 -19.75
N GLN A 84 -2.70 27.95 -20.90
CA GLN A 84 -3.66 28.97 -21.30
C GLN A 84 -5.02 28.33 -21.62
N GLU A 85 -6.06 28.77 -20.93
CA GLU A 85 -7.43 28.37 -21.20
C GLU A 85 -8.03 29.15 -22.38
N ILE A 86 -8.68 28.42 -23.29
CA ILE A 86 -9.48 29.00 -24.36
C ILE A 86 -10.94 28.79 -24.01
N LEU A 87 -11.65 29.90 -23.84
CA LEU A 87 -13.04 29.92 -23.39
C LEU A 87 -13.98 29.95 -24.60
N PRO A 88 -15.18 29.34 -24.50
CA PRO A 88 -16.20 29.49 -25.53
C PRO A 88 -16.66 30.95 -25.60
N GLN A 89 -16.94 31.41 -26.82
CA GLN A 89 -17.55 32.71 -27.11
C GLN A 89 -19.06 32.62 -27.28
N ALA A 90 -19.58 31.43 -27.62
CA ALA A 90 -21.00 31.18 -27.72
C ALA A 90 -21.34 29.71 -27.38
N ALA A 91 -22.54 29.50 -26.88
CA ALA A 91 -23.18 28.20 -26.66
C ALA A 91 -24.60 28.23 -27.22
N ALA A 92 -24.96 27.21 -27.99
CA ALA A 92 -26.30 27.05 -28.56
C ALA A 92 -26.80 25.62 -28.34
N PHE A 93 -28.10 25.47 -28.15
CA PHE A 93 -28.75 24.17 -27.99
C PHE A 93 -29.98 24.07 -28.90
N ALA A 94 -29.96 23.09 -29.80
CA ALA A 94 -31.05 22.79 -30.73
C ALA A 94 -31.00 21.30 -31.09
N ASP A 95 -32.16 20.67 -31.29
CA ASP A 95 -32.27 19.26 -31.68
C ASP A 95 -31.45 18.30 -30.78
N GLU A 96 -31.47 18.59 -29.47
CA GLU A 96 -30.71 17.85 -28.44
C GLU A 96 -29.17 17.94 -28.58
N ILE A 97 -28.66 18.82 -29.44
CA ILE A 97 -27.23 19.06 -29.66
C ILE A 97 -26.82 20.37 -28.99
N LEU A 98 -25.82 20.29 -28.11
CA LEU A 98 -25.12 21.43 -27.53
C LEU A 98 -23.89 21.75 -28.39
N THR A 99 -23.90 22.91 -29.05
CA THR A 99 -22.75 23.41 -29.81
C THR A 99 -22.07 24.55 -29.07
N LEU A 100 -20.77 24.38 -28.81
CA LEU A 100 -19.90 25.41 -28.25
C LEU A 100 -19.04 25.99 -29.36
N THR A 101 -18.97 27.31 -29.45
CA THR A 101 -18.10 28.02 -30.39
C THR A 101 -16.94 28.63 -29.62
N PHE A 102 -15.73 28.18 -29.93
CA PHE A 102 -14.47 28.74 -29.46
C PHE A 102 -13.87 29.65 -30.56
N PRO A 103 -12.91 30.53 -30.21
CA PRO A 103 -12.18 31.32 -31.21
C PRO A 103 -11.51 30.47 -32.31
N THR A 104 -11.16 29.22 -31.98
CA THR A 104 -10.40 28.30 -32.83
C THR A 104 -11.27 27.30 -33.60
N GLY A 105 -12.57 27.21 -33.31
CA GLY A 105 -13.48 26.26 -33.94
C GLY A 105 -14.72 25.93 -33.10
N GLN A 106 -15.54 25.01 -33.59
CA GLN A 106 -16.76 24.56 -32.91
C GLN A 106 -16.63 23.13 -32.40
N VAL A 107 -17.35 22.83 -31.32
CA VAL A 107 -17.45 21.50 -30.73
C VAL A 107 -18.91 21.23 -30.41
N SER A 108 -19.47 20.11 -30.90
CA SER A 108 -20.83 19.70 -30.58
C SER A 108 -20.89 18.42 -29.74
N MET A 109 -21.87 18.38 -28.85
CA MET A 109 -22.22 17.24 -28.00
C MET A 109 -23.69 16.90 -28.16
N GLN A 110 -24.02 15.63 -28.35
CA GLN A 110 -25.37 15.13 -28.19
C GLN A 110 -25.68 15.02 -26.71
N LEU A 111 -26.81 15.59 -26.29
CA LEU A 111 -27.34 15.43 -24.95
C LEU A 111 -28.54 14.47 -25.00
N SER A 112 -28.66 13.64 -23.97
CA SER A 112 -29.84 12.79 -23.80
C SER A 112 -30.13 12.58 -22.32
N ILE A 113 -31.39 12.28 -22.00
CA ILE A 113 -31.79 11.91 -20.63
C ILE A 113 -31.90 10.39 -20.58
N VAL A 114 -31.10 9.77 -19.72
CA VAL A 114 -31.10 8.32 -19.50
C VAL A 114 -31.32 8.07 -18.02
N HIS A 115 -32.42 7.41 -17.67
CA HIS A 115 -32.89 7.32 -16.29
C HIS A 115 -32.88 8.69 -15.62
N ASP A 116 -32.15 8.84 -14.51
CA ASP A 116 -32.06 10.06 -13.70
C ASP A 116 -30.83 10.94 -14.05
N ALA A 117 -30.17 10.64 -15.16
CA ALA A 117 -28.92 11.28 -15.57
C ALA A 117 -29.05 12.00 -16.92
N ILE A 118 -28.19 13.00 -17.12
CA ILE A 118 -28.01 13.66 -18.42
C ILE A 118 -26.70 13.15 -19.00
N VAL A 119 -26.74 12.51 -20.16
CA VAL A 119 -25.59 11.96 -20.88
C VAL A 119 -25.14 12.96 -21.93
N PHE A 120 -23.82 13.12 -22.04
CA PHE A 120 -23.14 13.95 -23.03
C PHE A 120 -22.28 13.03 -23.90
N GLU A 121 -22.48 13.06 -25.21
CA GLU A 121 -21.69 12.34 -26.19
C GLU A 121 -21.05 13.32 -27.17
N MET A 122 -19.73 13.27 -27.29
CA MET A 122 -18.97 14.11 -28.23
C MET A 122 -19.22 13.69 -29.68
N LEU A 123 -19.70 14.62 -30.52
CA LEU A 123 -20.00 14.36 -31.94
C LEU A 123 -18.86 14.76 -32.87
N ASP A 124 -18.24 15.90 -32.59
CA ASP A 124 -17.29 16.58 -33.47
C ASP A 124 -15.83 16.38 -33.06
N GLU A 125 -14.94 16.81 -33.97
CA GLU A 125 -13.54 16.96 -33.68
C GLU A 125 -13.23 18.15 -32.79
N LEU A 126 -12.25 18.01 -31.89
CA LEU A 126 -11.68 19.20 -31.23
C LEU A 126 -11.00 20.08 -32.30
N PRO A 127 -11.05 21.42 -32.15
CA PRO A 127 -10.35 22.36 -33.03
C PRO A 127 -8.90 21.94 -33.27
N ALA A 128 -8.36 22.31 -34.44
CA ALA A 128 -6.96 22.06 -34.77
C ALA A 128 -6.03 22.57 -33.65
N ASP A 129 -4.91 21.88 -33.46
CA ASP A 129 -3.89 22.17 -32.43
C ASP A 129 -4.35 22.05 -30.96
N SER A 130 -5.59 21.61 -30.70
CA SER A 130 -6.05 21.35 -29.34
C SER A 130 -5.38 20.10 -28.76
N TYR A 131 -4.88 20.21 -27.53
CA TYR A 131 -4.41 19.07 -26.75
C TYR A 131 -5.59 18.34 -26.06
N SER A 132 -6.43 19.09 -25.34
CA SER A 132 -7.57 18.56 -24.60
C SER A 132 -8.72 19.57 -24.48
N MET A 133 -9.89 19.06 -24.05
CA MET A 133 -11.02 19.88 -23.63
C MET A 133 -11.59 19.36 -22.32
N THR A 134 -11.64 20.21 -21.30
CA THR A 134 -12.42 19.95 -20.09
C THR A 134 -13.86 20.40 -20.29
N PHE A 135 -14.81 19.68 -19.71
CA PHE A 135 -16.24 20.03 -19.76
C PHE A 135 -16.97 19.55 -18.51
N MET A 136 -18.16 20.11 -18.28
CA MET A 136 -18.89 20.02 -17.01
C MET A 136 -18.03 20.48 -15.83
N ASN A 137 -17.17 21.49 -16.02
CA ASN A 137 -16.13 21.91 -15.08
C ASN A 137 -16.69 22.82 -13.97
N THR A 138 -17.39 22.24 -12.99
CA THR A 138 -18.17 22.99 -12.00
C THR A 138 -17.93 22.51 -10.57
N ALA A 139 -17.55 23.45 -9.69
CA ALA A 139 -17.45 23.22 -8.26
C ALA A 139 -18.79 23.51 -7.55
N LEU A 140 -19.22 22.59 -6.69
CA LEU A 140 -20.50 22.64 -5.99
C LEU A 140 -20.33 22.74 -4.46
N ASP A 141 -21.28 23.39 -3.81
CA ASP A 141 -21.42 23.45 -2.35
C ASP A 141 -22.66 22.68 -1.90
N PHE A 142 -22.43 21.53 -1.27
CA PHE A 142 -23.45 20.75 -0.59
C PHE A 142 -22.87 19.98 0.59
N ASP A 143 -23.75 19.57 1.50
CA ASP A 143 -23.40 18.70 2.62
C ASP A 143 -23.30 17.25 2.14
N CYS A 144 -22.09 16.69 2.20
CA CYS A 144 -21.80 15.32 1.77
C CYS A 144 -21.99 14.27 2.89
N HIS A 145 -22.42 14.68 4.09
CA HIS A 145 -22.60 13.80 5.24
C HIS A 145 -24.07 13.47 5.55
N ASP A 146 -25.03 14.22 4.99
CA ASP A 146 -26.46 13.93 5.11
C ASP A 146 -26.90 12.87 4.08
N PRO A 147 -27.27 11.63 4.47
CA PRO A 147 -27.70 10.61 3.51
C PRO A 147 -28.95 11.00 2.71
N ASN A 148 -29.78 11.91 3.24
CA ASN A 148 -30.93 12.46 2.52
C ASN A 148 -30.60 13.73 1.73
N GLY A 149 -29.37 14.22 1.86
CA GLY A 149 -28.82 15.38 1.18
C GLY A 149 -28.57 15.13 -0.31
N PHE A 150 -28.45 16.24 -1.04
CA PHE A 150 -28.17 16.27 -2.47
C PHE A 150 -26.70 15.93 -2.75
N CYS A 151 -26.44 15.14 -3.78
CA CYS A 151 -25.13 15.02 -4.42
C CYS A 151 -25.26 15.03 -5.94
N ALA A 152 -24.19 15.41 -6.62
CA ALA A 152 -24.05 15.26 -8.06
C ALA A 152 -22.65 14.73 -8.39
N VAL A 153 -22.56 13.78 -9.32
CA VAL A 153 -21.29 13.17 -9.75
C VAL A 153 -21.20 13.12 -11.27
N VAL A 154 -19.98 13.16 -11.79
CA VAL A 154 -19.69 12.78 -13.17
C VAL A 154 -19.48 11.27 -13.22
N TYR A 155 -20.15 10.61 -14.16
CA TYR A 155 -20.09 9.17 -14.35
C TYR A 155 -19.59 8.86 -15.77
N ALA A 156 -18.44 8.21 -15.89
CA ALA A 156 -17.94 7.76 -17.19
C ALA A 156 -18.85 6.70 -17.81
N MET A 157 -19.08 6.84 -19.12
CA MET A 157 -19.88 5.91 -19.92
C MET A 157 -19.02 5.17 -20.95
N ASN A 158 -17.77 5.59 -21.16
CA ASN A 158 -16.71 4.83 -21.82
C ASN A 158 -15.32 5.37 -21.40
N ILE A 159 -14.26 4.63 -21.75
CA ILE A 159 -12.89 4.98 -21.35
C ILE A 159 -12.28 6.18 -22.11
N LYS A 160 -12.97 6.71 -23.14
CA LYS A 160 -12.49 7.83 -23.96
C LYS A 160 -12.59 9.18 -23.26
N ALA A 161 -13.48 9.29 -22.27
CA ALA A 161 -13.60 10.46 -21.44
C ALA A 161 -13.02 10.18 -20.06
N LYS A 162 -12.17 11.09 -19.59
CA LYS A 162 -11.57 11.01 -18.27
C LYS A 162 -12.49 11.67 -17.23
N PRO A 163 -13.10 10.92 -16.32
CA PRO A 163 -13.62 11.52 -15.10
C PRO A 163 -12.42 11.91 -14.23
N HIS A 164 -12.38 13.17 -13.80
CA HIS A 164 -11.30 13.65 -12.94
C HIS A 164 -11.45 13.22 -11.47
N PHE A 165 -12.64 12.77 -11.11
CA PHE A 165 -13.02 12.43 -9.75
C PHE A 165 -13.75 11.10 -9.76
N TYR A 166 -13.69 10.37 -8.64
CA TYR A 166 -14.49 9.18 -8.45
C TYR A 166 -15.96 9.56 -8.37
N PRO A 167 -16.90 8.67 -8.75
CA PRO A 167 -18.32 8.97 -8.61
C PRO A 167 -18.74 8.78 -7.14
N ALA A 168 -18.23 9.61 -6.23
CA ALA A 168 -18.45 9.55 -4.79
C ALA A 168 -19.08 10.85 -4.28
N PRO A 169 -19.93 10.82 -3.24
CA PRO A 169 -20.64 12.00 -2.74
C PRO A 169 -19.71 13.02 -2.06
N VAL A 170 -18.52 12.61 -1.64
CA VAL A 170 -17.49 13.50 -1.10
C VAL A 170 -16.83 14.36 -2.19
N GLU A 171 -16.95 13.96 -3.46
CA GLU A 171 -16.42 14.69 -4.61
C GLU A 171 -17.40 15.80 -5.00
N LYS A 172 -17.06 17.04 -4.67
CA LYS A 172 -17.91 18.21 -4.89
C LYS A 172 -17.64 18.92 -6.22
N ASN A 173 -16.80 18.35 -7.07
CA ASN A 173 -16.45 18.90 -8.36
C ASN A 173 -16.98 17.99 -9.46
N LEU A 174 -17.74 18.58 -10.38
CA LEU A 174 -18.04 17.97 -11.66
C LEU A 174 -16.89 18.36 -12.60
N ARG A 175 -16.31 17.38 -13.30
CA ARG A 175 -15.38 17.61 -14.42
C ARG A 175 -15.12 16.33 -15.19
N ALA A 176 -15.20 16.42 -16.50
CA ALA A 176 -14.65 15.44 -17.42
C ALA A 176 -13.64 16.10 -18.35
N GLU A 177 -12.79 15.30 -18.97
CA GLU A 177 -11.85 15.78 -19.98
C GLU A 177 -11.73 14.77 -21.12
N VAL A 178 -11.59 15.28 -22.34
CA VAL A 178 -11.29 14.51 -23.54
C VAL A 178 -9.98 15.00 -24.15
N PHE A 179 -9.23 14.08 -24.75
CA PHE A 179 -7.88 14.33 -25.26
C PHE A 179 -7.81 14.03 -26.75
N ARG A 180 -7.10 14.87 -27.50
CA ARG A 180 -6.89 14.66 -28.95
C ARG A 180 -6.16 13.34 -29.23
N LYS A 181 -5.13 12.99 -28.42
CA LYS A 181 -4.34 11.76 -28.58
C LYS A 181 -5.17 10.48 -28.44
N ILE A 182 -6.12 10.46 -27.51
CA ILE A 182 -7.00 9.29 -27.25
C ILE A 182 -8.10 9.18 -28.31
N GLY A 183 -8.57 10.32 -28.81
CA GLY A 183 -9.74 10.41 -29.66
C GLY A 183 -10.99 10.75 -28.87
N TYR A 184 -11.62 11.86 -29.23
CA TYR A 184 -12.76 12.46 -28.54
C TYR A 184 -14.11 12.04 -29.12
N LYS A 185 -14.18 11.60 -30.38
CA LYS A 185 -15.45 11.28 -31.03
C LYS A 185 -16.09 10.06 -30.39
N GLY A 186 -17.35 10.21 -29.99
CA GLY A 186 -18.09 9.22 -29.23
C GLY A 186 -17.63 9.08 -27.78
N ALA A 187 -16.81 9.99 -27.24
CA ALA A 187 -16.52 10.00 -25.80
C ALA A 187 -17.79 10.36 -25.02
N LYS A 188 -18.12 9.59 -23.97
CA LYS A 188 -19.40 9.69 -23.25
C LYS A 188 -19.23 9.76 -21.74
N VAL A 189 -20.01 10.65 -21.12
CA VAL A 189 -20.11 10.84 -19.67
C VAL A 189 -21.52 11.26 -19.30
N ALA A 190 -21.91 11.05 -18.06
CA ALA A 190 -23.19 11.46 -17.53
C ALA A 190 -23.05 12.34 -16.28
N ILE A 191 -23.97 13.27 -16.08
CA ILE A 191 -24.19 13.92 -14.78
C ILE A 191 -25.33 13.19 -14.09
N LEU A 192 -25.03 12.60 -12.94
CA LEU A 192 -26.01 11.96 -12.07
C LEU A 192 -26.20 12.82 -10.82
N ALA A 193 -27.42 13.30 -10.59
CA ALA A 193 -27.74 14.11 -9.41
C ALA A 193 -28.96 13.55 -8.66
N THR A 194 -28.73 13.16 -7.40
CA THR A 194 -29.69 12.39 -6.59
C THR A 194 -29.43 12.62 -5.09
N LYS A 195 -30.13 11.91 -4.21
CA LYS A 195 -29.80 11.87 -2.79
C LYS A 195 -28.65 10.90 -2.57
N ILE A 196 -27.79 11.17 -1.58
CA ILE A 196 -26.61 10.33 -1.30
C ILE A 196 -27.00 8.86 -1.09
N LYS A 197 -28.05 8.59 -0.32
CA LYS A 197 -28.54 7.22 -0.09
C LYS A 197 -29.05 6.50 -1.34
N ASP A 198 -29.48 7.25 -2.36
CA ASP A 198 -30.05 6.72 -3.61
C ASP A 198 -29.00 6.63 -4.73
N LEU A 199 -27.78 7.14 -4.49
CA LEU A 199 -26.71 7.26 -5.49
C LEU A 199 -26.29 5.90 -6.05
N ARG A 200 -26.07 4.93 -5.17
CA ARG A 200 -25.71 3.55 -5.55
C ARG A 200 -26.71 2.96 -6.54
N SER A 201 -28.00 2.94 -6.19
CA SER A 201 -29.03 2.34 -7.05
C SER A 201 -29.19 3.09 -8.37
N ALA A 202 -28.94 4.40 -8.41
CA ALA A 202 -28.95 5.16 -9.65
C ALA A 202 -27.76 4.81 -10.57
N MET A 203 -26.57 4.59 -10.02
CA MET A 203 -25.41 4.10 -10.79
C MET A 203 -25.67 2.70 -11.37
N GLN A 204 -26.26 1.79 -10.59
CA GLN A 204 -26.61 0.44 -11.06
C GLN A 204 -27.59 0.48 -12.23
N ARG A 205 -28.58 1.39 -12.22
CA ARG A 205 -29.48 1.60 -13.36
C ARG A 205 -28.73 2.14 -14.57
N LEU A 206 -27.86 3.13 -14.37
CA LEU A 206 -27.08 3.73 -15.46
C LEU A 206 -26.16 2.70 -16.15
N ASN A 207 -25.55 1.77 -15.40
CA ASN A 207 -24.73 0.68 -15.95
C ASN A 207 -25.49 -0.19 -16.97
N THR A 208 -26.82 -0.30 -16.89
CA THR A 208 -27.61 -1.08 -17.85
C THR A 208 -27.67 -0.48 -19.25
N CYS A 209 -27.27 0.79 -19.39
CA CYS A 209 -27.29 1.54 -20.64
C CYS A 209 -25.89 1.83 -21.20
N VAL A 210 -24.84 1.30 -20.57
CA VAL A 210 -23.45 1.44 -21.00
C VAL A 210 -23.02 0.18 -21.73
N ASP A 211 -22.33 0.31 -22.86
CA ASP A 211 -21.75 -0.84 -23.55
C ASP A 211 -20.55 -1.37 -22.74
N PRO A 212 -20.60 -2.60 -22.17
CA PRO A 212 -19.50 -3.16 -21.41
C PRO A 212 -18.24 -3.40 -22.26
N ARG A 213 -18.33 -3.31 -23.59
CA ARG A 213 -17.17 -3.38 -24.49
C ARG A 213 -16.45 -2.05 -24.61
N GLU A 214 -17.03 -0.93 -24.16
CA GLU A 214 -16.40 0.40 -24.25
C GLU A 214 -16.00 0.97 -22.88
N MET A 215 -16.38 0.29 -21.79
CA MET A 215 -16.20 0.74 -20.42
C MET A 215 -15.79 -0.42 -19.52
N THR A 216 -14.92 -0.14 -18.55
CA THR A 216 -14.48 -1.04 -17.47
C THR A 216 -15.61 -1.35 -16.49
N LEU A 217 -16.70 -1.95 -16.97
CA LEU A 217 -17.84 -2.35 -16.14
C LEU A 217 -17.72 -3.80 -15.68
N SER A 218 -18.19 -4.05 -14.46
CA SER A 218 -18.31 -5.40 -13.90
C SER A 218 -19.60 -5.48 -13.10
N ASP A 219 -20.33 -6.59 -13.24
CA ASP A 219 -21.45 -6.91 -12.36
C ASP A 219 -21.00 -7.30 -10.95
N LYS A 220 -19.69 -7.41 -10.72
CA LYS A 220 -19.02 -7.62 -9.42
C LYS A 220 -18.20 -6.41 -8.98
N GLY A 221 -18.33 -5.27 -9.64
CA GLY A 221 -17.49 -4.08 -9.39
C GLY A 221 -18.27 -2.79 -9.17
N GLY A 222 -17.56 -1.75 -8.71
CA GLY A 222 -18.12 -0.42 -8.51
C GLY A 222 -19.40 -0.45 -7.66
N PRO A 223 -20.55 0.02 -8.17
CA PRO A 223 -21.79 0.05 -7.39
C PRO A 223 -22.37 -1.35 -7.09
N HIS A 224 -21.91 -2.40 -7.78
CA HIS A 224 -22.31 -3.80 -7.55
C HIS A 224 -21.37 -4.57 -6.64
N ALA A 225 -20.19 -4.02 -6.31
CA ALA A 225 -19.13 -4.73 -5.58
C ALA A 225 -19.61 -5.36 -4.27
N ALA A 226 -20.39 -4.61 -3.48
CA ALA A 226 -20.93 -5.05 -2.20
C ALA A 226 -22.13 -6.02 -2.29
N ASP A 227 -22.67 -6.28 -3.49
CA ASP A 227 -23.74 -7.29 -3.67
C ASP A 227 -23.18 -8.72 -3.71
N HIS A 228 -21.87 -8.87 -3.95
CA HIS A 228 -21.21 -10.17 -4.03
C HIS A 228 -20.49 -10.50 -2.73
N GLU A 229 -20.92 -11.57 -2.06
CA GLU A 229 -20.32 -12.03 -0.80
C GLU A 229 -18.81 -12.30 -0.93
N ALA A 230 -18.38 -12.81 -2.10
CA ALA A 230 -16.97 -13.09 -2.35
C ALA A 230 -16.09 -11.82 -2.32
N SER A 231 -16.63 -10.63 -2.54
CA SER A 231 -15.87 -9.38 -2.38
C SER A 231 -15.46 -9.12 -0.92
N PHE A 232 -16.10 -9.77 0.05
CA PHE A 232 -15.76 -9.67 1.49
C PHE A 232 -14.91 -10.85 1.99
N GLY A 233 -14.52 -11.78 1.13
CA GLY A 233 -13.83 -13.00 1.53
C GLY A 233 -12.34 -12.78 1.76
N SER A 234 -11.81 -13.25 2.89
CA SER A 234 -10.37 -13.32 3.09
C SER A 234 -9.74 -14.36 2.17
N TYR A 235 -8.54 -14.06 1.69
CA TYR A 235 -7.83 -14.90 0.73
C TYR A 235 -6.37 -15.08 1.11
N SER A 236 -5.72 -16.13 0.59
CA SER A 236 -4.30 -16.36 0.76
C SER A 236 -3.57 -16.23 -0.56
N ILE A 237 -2.48 -15.47 -0.57
CA ILE A 237 -1.54 -15.42 -1.71
C ILE A 237 -0.52 -16.55 -1.53
N ILE A 238 -0.43 -17.42 -2.53
CA ILE A 238 0.57 -18.48 -2.63
C ILE A 238 1.18 -18.49 -4.04
N SER A 239 2.42 -18.94 -4.19
CA SER A 239 3.08 -19.01 -5.51
C SER A 239 2.96 -20.38 -6.18
N ASP A 240 2.73 -21.44 -5.40
CA ASP A 240 2.64 -22.82 -5.86
C ASP A 240 1.99 -23.71 -4.78
N ILE A 241 1.54 -24.91 -5.16
CA ILE A 241 1.16 -25.99 -4.22
C ILE A 241 2.23 -27.05 -4.29
N GLU A 242 3.15 -27.16 -3.32
CA GLU A 242 4.35 -28.02 -3.36
C GLU A 242 4.07 -29.42 -3.93
N LYS A 243 3.03 -30.09 -3.42
CA LYS A 243 2.56 -31.41 -3.88
C LYS A 243 1.07 -31.38 -4.13
N ILE A 244 0.64 -31.78 -5.33
CA ILE A 244 -0.76 -31.74 -5.74
C ILE A 244 -1.62 -32.67 -4.87
N GLU A 245 -1.06 -33.80 -4.43
CA GLU A 245 -1.70 -34.76 -3.54
C GLU A 245 -2.05 -34.19 -2.16
N ASP A 246 -1.39 -33.12 -1.72
CA ASP A 246 -1.64 -32.46 -0.43
C ASP A 246 -2.80 -31.45 -0.50
N LEU A 247 -3.41 -31.25 -1.67
CA LEU A 247 -4.50 -30.29 -1.88
C LEU A 247 -5.70 -30.48 -0.91
N PRO A 248 -6.17 -31.70 -0.61
CA PRO A 248 -7.26 -31.88 0.37
C PRO A 248 -6.89 -31.39 1.78
N LEU A 249 -5.64 -31.61 2.21
CA LEU A 249 -5.15 -31.13 3.50
C LEU A 249 -5.05 -29.60 3.52
N LEU A 250 -4.59 -29.00 2.43
CA LEU A 250 -4.54 -27.55 2.26
C LEU A 250 -5.94 -26.93 2.32
N CYS A 251 -6.94 -27.55 1.69
CA CYS A 251 -8.34 -27.14 1.77
C CYS A 251 -8.88 -27.19 3.19
N GLU A 252 -8.62 -28.27 3.93
CA GLU A 252 -9.03 -28.38 5.34
C GLU A 252 -8.42 -27.25 6.19
N LYS A 253 -7.12 -27.02 6.02
CA LYS A 253 -6.37 -25.95 6.69
C LYS A 253 -6.97 -24.58 6.37
N PHE A 254 -7.07 -24.20 5.10
CA PHE A 254 -7.61 -22.91 4.71
C PHE A 254 -9.05 -22.70 5.18
N ARG A 255 -9.87 -23.74 5.18
CA ARG A 255 -11.24 -23.68 5.71
C ARG A 255 -11.26 -23.34 7.20
N LYS A 256 -10.38 -23.95 8.01
CA LYS A 256 -10.21 -23.66 9.44
C LYS A 256 -9.80 -22.21 9.69
N LEU A 257 -9.06 -21.60 8.75
CA LEU A 257 -8.60 -20.20 8.84
C LEU A 257 -9.61 -19.18 8.31
N GLY A 258 -10.80 -19.61 7.90
CA GLY A 258 -11.81 -18.74 7.31
C GLY A 258 -11.47 -18.26 5.89
N ILE A 259 -10.40 -18.79 5.28
CA ILE A 259 -10.04 -18.49 3.90
C ILE A 259 -11.11 -19.05 2.96
N ARG A 260 -11.46 -18.27 1.93
CA ARG A 260 -12.43 -18.66 0.89
C ARG A 260 -11.87 -18.55 -0.52
N GLN A 261 -10.70 -17.93 -0.66
CA GLN A 261 -10.06 -17.75 -1.97
C GLN A 261 -8.56 -17.98 -1.85
N ILE A 262 -7.99 -18.56 -2.89
CA ILE A 262 -6.57 -18.92 -2.96
C ILE A 262 -6.03 -18.26 -4.22
N ASP A 263 -5.21 -17.25 -4.03
CA ASP A 263 -4.69 -16.39 -5.08
C ASP A 263 -3.29 -16.84 -5.47
N PHE A 264 -3.11 -17.23 -6.73
CA PHE A 264 -1.87 -17.81 -7.24
C PHE A 264 -1.00 -16.73 -7.88
N HIS A 265 0.08 -16.36 -7.20
CA HIS A 265 1.06 -15.38 -7.67
C HIS A 265 1.98 -15.99 -8.73
N GLN A 266 2.22 -15.22 -9.80
CA GLN A 266 3.17 -15.55 -10.87
C GLN A 266 4.60 -15.86 -10.36
N GLY A 267 5.39 -16.57 -11.18
CA GLY A 267 6.84 -16.74 -11.00
C GLY A 267 7.27 -18.15 -10.60
N ILE A 268 6.36 -18.96 -10.03
CA ILE A 268 6.63 -20.38 -9.72
C ILE A 268 5.66 -21.30 -10.47
N ALA A 269 4.35 -21.25 -10.16
CA ALA A 269 3.36 -22.11 -10.83
C ALA A 269 3.25 -21.82 -12.34
N PHE A 270 3.39 -20.55 -12.72
CA PHE A 270 3.37 -20.08 -14.10
C PHE A 270 4.29 -18.87 -14.29
N ARG A 271 4.84 -18.73 -15.50
CA ARG A 271 5.74 -17.64 -15.89
C ARG A 271 4.95 -16.37 -16.23
N GLN A 272 5.45 -15.20 -15.82
CA GLN A 272 4.83 -13.91 -16.17
C GLN A 272 5.03 -13.54 -17.64
N GLY A 273 3.97 -13.07 -18.28
CA GLY A 273 3.96 -12.59 -19.67
C GLY A 273 3.18 -13.54 -20.59
N ASP A 274 3.72 -14.73 -20.82
CA ASP A 274 3.09 -15.76 -21.67
C ASP A 274 2.26 -16.78 -20.87
N PHE A 275 2.36 -16.75 -19.53
CA PHE A 275 1.63 -17.63 -18.62
C PHE A 275 1.84 -19.12 -18.92
N HIS A 276 3.03 -19.49 -19.38
CA HIS A 276 3.43 -20.89 -19.45
C HIS A 276 3.47 -21.47 -18.04
N PHE A 277 2.70 -22.53 -17.80
CA PHE A 277 2.65 -23.20 -16.50
C PHE A 277 3.81 -24.20 -16.38
N SER A 278 4.24 -24.48 -15.15
CA SER A 278 5.26 -25.51 -14.94
C SER A 278 4.80 -26.89 -15.44
N GLU A 279 5.75 -27.77 -15.77
CA GLU A 279 5.47 -29.14 -16.25
C GLU A 279 4.63 -29.98 -15.27
N LYS A 280 4.72 -29.67 -13.98
CA LYS A 280 3.85 -30.21 -12.93
C LYS A 280 2.36 -30.00 -13.21
N TYR A 281 2.04 -28.92 -13.92
CA TYR A 281 0.70 -28.56 -14.37
C TYR A 281 0.52 -28.77 -15.87
N GLN A 282 1.31 -29.67 -16.46
CA GLN A 282 1.23 -30.06 -17.87
C GLN A 282 1.53 -28.92 -18.84
N GLY A 283 2.31 -27.90 -18.43
CA GLY A 283 2.77 -26.84 -19.31
C GLY A 283 1.72 -25.77 -19.67
N GLN A 284 0.46 -25.91 -19.23
CA GLN A 284 -0.65 -25.08 -19.69
C GLN A 284 -1.74 -24.85 -18.63
N ALA A 285 -2.55 -23.80 -18.82
CA ALA A 285 -3.61 -23.40 -17.90
C ALA A 285 -4.68 -24.48 -17.71
N SER A 286 -5.06 -25.22 -18.76
CA SER A 286 -6.05 -26.30 -18.67
C SER A 286 -5.58 -27.49 -17.80
N GLY A 287 -4.27 -27.76 -17.78
CA GLY A 287 -3.67 -28.72 -16.87
C GLY A 287 -3.79 -28.25 -15.42
N PHE A 288 -3.42 -26.98 -15.16
CA PHE A 288 -3.61 -26.35 -13.85
C PHE A 288 -5.08 -26.37 -13.41
N ARG A 289 -6.02 -26.12 -14.33
CA ARG A 289 -7.46 -26.20 -14.05
C ARG A 289 -7.87 -27.58 -13.54
N SER A 290 -7.51 -28.62 -14.28
CA SER A 290 -7.91 -30.00 -13.97
C SER A 290 -7.33 -30.49 -12.64
N LEU A 291 -6.11 -30.06 -12.31
CA LEU A 291 -5.36 -30.52 -11.14
C LEU A 291 -5.59 -29.67 -9.89
N ILE A 292 -5.87 -28.38 -10.05
CA ILE A 292 -5.91 -27.40 -8.94
C ILE A 292 -7.25 -26.68 -8.84
N THR A 293 -7.62 -25.86 -9.83
CA THR A 293 -8.76 -24.94 -9.65
C THR A 293 -10.10 -25.66 -9.60
N GLU A 294 -10.30 -26.72 -10.39
CA GLU A 294 -11.54 -27.52 -10.32
C GLU A 294 -11.68 -28.28 -8.99
N PRO A 295 -10.65 -28.98 -8.49
CA PRO A 295 -10.68 -29.54 -7.14
C PRO A 295 -10.94 -28.47 -6.06
N LEU A 296 -10.28 -27.32 -6.10
CA LEU A 296 -10.51 -26.21 -5.17
C LEU A 296 -11.96 -25.71 -5.22
N LYS A 297 -12.51 -25.58 -6.43
CA LYS A 297 -13.91 -25.18 -6.63
C LYS A 297 -14.90 -26.18 -6.03
N ARG A 298 -14.64 -27.49 -6.15
CA ARG A 298 -15.47 -28.55 -5.51
C ARG A 298 -15.45 -28.44 -3.98
N GLU A 299 -14.34 -27.97 -3.42
CA GLU A 299 -14.16 -27.72 -1.99
C GLU A 299 -14.73 -26.37 -1.50
N GLY A 300 -15.26 -25.55 -2.42
CA GLY A 300 -15.89 -24.26 -2.15
C GLY A 300 -14.95 -23.04 -2.19
N PHE A 301 -13.73 -23.19 -2.74
CA PHE A 301 -12.78 -22.09 -2.88
C PHE A 301 -12.85 -21.42 -4.25
N ILE A 302 -12.52 -20.11 -4.28
CA ILE A 302 -12.27 -19.36 -5.51
C ILE A 302 -10.76 -19.33 -5.76
N SER A 303 -10.32 -19.71 -6.96
CA SER A 303 -8.91 -19.57 -7.36
C SER A 303 -8.68 -18.20 -8.00
N GLY A 304 -7.67 -17.47 -7.53
CA GLY A 304 -7.22 -16.20 -8.06
C GLY A 304 -6.01 -16.35 -8.98
N PHE A 305 -5.95 -15.47 -9.98
CA PHE A 305 -4.86 -15.36 -10.95
C PHE A 305 -4.14 -14.02 -10.73
N HIS A 306 -3.00 -14.06 -10.04
CA HIS A 306 -2.23 -12.88 -9.64
C HIS A 306 -1.02 -12.71 -10.55
N THR A 307 -1.05 -11.66 -11.36
CA THR A 307 -0.05 -11.37 -12.40
C THR A 307 0.57 -10.00 -12.19
N TYR A 308 1.79 -9.80 -12.71
CA TYR A 308 2.41 -8.47 -12.84
C TYR A 308 1.91 -7.80 -14.12
N ALA A 309 0.59 -7.62 -14.23
CA ALA A 309 -0.12 -6.99 -15.33
C ALA A 309 0.53 -7.23 -16.72
N HIS A 310 1.12 -6.18 -17.30
CA HIS A 310 1.67 -6.15 -18.66
C HIS A 310 3.18 -6.49 -18.74
N PHE A 311 3.82 -6.82 -17.62
CA PHE A 311 5.25 -7.14 -17.57
C PHE A 311 5.57 -8.52 -18.17
N ILE A 312 6.82 -8.68 -18.62
CA ILE A 312 7.34 -9.85 -19.33
C ILE A 312 8.58 -10.37 -18.60
N ALA A 313 8.57 -11.66 -18.22
CA ALA A 313 9.73 -12.25 -17.55
C ALA A 313 10.96 -12.27 -18.47
N VAL A 314 12.15 -12.10 -17.89
CA VAL A 314 13.42 -12.12 -18.65
C VAL A 314 13.67 -13.48 -19.33
N ASN A 315 13.05 -14.55 -18.81
CA ASN A 315 13.09 -15.89 -19.35
C ASN A 315 11.82 -16.26 -20.14
N CYS A 316 11.07 -15.28 -20.65
CA CYS A 316 9.85 -15.48 -21.45
C CYS A 316 10.19 -15.54 -22.94
N ASP A 317 10.83 -16.63 -23.37
CA ASP A 317 11.34 -16.82 -24.73
C ASP A 317 10.29 -16.59 -25.83
N HIS A 318 9.02 -16.88 -25.52
CA HIS A 318 7.89 -16.61 -26.42
C HIS A 318 7.83 -15.14 -26.91
N TYR A 319 8.28 -14.20 -26.07
CA TYR A 319 8.38 -12.78 -26.43
C TYR A 319 9.82 -12.31 -26.58
N THR A 320 10.75 -12.74 -25.71
CA THR A 320 12.12 -12.24 -25.74
C THR A 320 12.94 -12.72 -26.93
N ALA A 321 12.58 -13.87 -27.53
CA ALA A 321 13.23 -14.42 -28.72
C ALA A 321 12.37 -14.32 -30.00
N ASN A 322 11.22 -13.62 -29.93
CA ASN A 322 10.32 -13.43 -31.07
C ASN A 322 10.53 -12.03 -31.68
N PRO A 323 11.02 -11.91 -32.93
CA PRO A 323 11.27 -10.61 -33.56
C PRO A 323 10.04 -9.69 -33.63
N TRP A 324 8.82 -10.23 -33.71
CA TRP A 324 7.60 -9.44 -33.68
C TRP A 324 7.39 -8.76 -32.32
N ALA A 325 7.64 -9.48 -31.23
CA ALA A 325 7.51 -8.95 -29.87
C ALA A 325 8.70 -8.04 -29.51
N GLN A 326 9.93 -8.43 -29.86
CA GLN A 326 11.15 -7.64 -29.66
C GLN A 326 11.06 -6.22 -30.22
N LYS A 327 10.44 -6.04 -31.40
CA LYS A 327 10.21 -4.71 -32.00
C LYS A 327 9.29 -3.82 -31.17
N GLN A 328 8.51 -4.42 -30.27
CA GLN A 328 7.52 -3.76 -29.42
C GLN A 328 7.91 -3.80 -27.94
N LEU A 329 9.14 -4.14 -27.58
CA LEU A 329 9.65 -3.96 -26.21
C LEU A 329 9.96 -2.49 -25.95
N HIS A 330 9.61 -2.00 -24.75
CA HIS A 330 9.86 -0.62 -24.36
C HIS A 330 11.37 -0.35 -24.25
N THR A 331 11.81 0.79 -24.77
CA THR A 331 13.21 1.19 -24.87
C THR A 331 13.42 2.49 -24.09
N GLN A 332 14.42 2.53 -23.21
CA GLN A 332 14.81 3.74 -22.47
C GLN A 332 15.62 4.68 -23.36
N GLU A 333 16.68 4.13 -23.94
CA GLU A 333 17.63 4.87 -24.77
C GLU A 333 17.82 4.15 -26.10
N ASN A 334 17.92 4.92 -27.18
CA ASN A 334 18.28 4.41 -28.49
C ASN A 334 19.70 4.88 -28.81
N LEU A 335 20.60 3.92 -28.96
CA LEU A 335 22.02 4.13 -29.25
C LEU A 335 22.37 3.49 -30.60
N THR A 336 23.59 3.72 -31.06
CA THR A 336 24.09 3.26 -32.36
C THR A 336 25.45 2.62 -32.20
N LEU A 337 25.64 1.43 -32.78
CA LEU A 337 26.92 0.74 -32.76
C LEU A 337 27.97 1.50 -33.59
N SER A 338 29.12 1.85 -33.00
CA SER A 338 30.13 2.70 -33.66
C SER A 338 31.06 1.96 -34.63
N GLN A 339 31.14 0.63 -34.51
CA GLN A 339 31.95 -0.26 -35.36
C GLN A 339 31.34 -1.66 -35.44
N ASP A 340 31.77 -2.48 -36.38
CA ASP A 340 31.37 -3.90 -36.44
C ASP A 340 31.81 -4.63 -35.16
N ILE A 341 30.98 -5.54 -34.66
CA ILE A 341 31.31 -6.46 -33.56
C ILE A 341 31.11 -7.91 -34.01
N ASN A 342 31.95 -8.83 -33.52
CA ASN A 342 31.81 -10.26 -33.76
C ASN A 342 30.96 -10.91 -32.66
N ALA A 343 30.64 -12.21 -32.76
CA ALA A 343 29.78 -12.92 -31.80
C ALA A 343 30.43 -13.16 -30.42
N ASP A 344 31.76 -13.03 -30.32
CA ASP A 344 32.54 -13.33 -29.10
C ASP A 344 33.04 -12.06 -28.37
N CYS A 345 32.59 -10.88 -28.78
CA CYS A 345 33.07 -9.63 -28.20
C CYS A 345 32.56 -9.42 -26.76
N ASP A 346 33.44 -8.89 -25.91
CA ASP A 346 33.12 -8.50 -24.52
C ASP A 346 32.87 -6.98 -24.35
N VAL A 347 32.96 -6.23 -25.44
CA VAL A 347 32.76 -4.78 -25.47
C VAL A 347 31.80 -4.41 -26.59
N LEU A 348 30.84 -3.52 -26.27
CA LEU A 348 29.86 -2.98 -27.19
C LEU A 348 30.03 -1.45 -27.30
N PRO A 349 30.76 -0.95 -28.30
CA PRO A 349 31.05 0.47 -28.45
C PRO A 349 29.90 1.22 -29.14
N THR A 350 29.53 2.38 -28.61
CA THR A 350 28.45 3.23 -29.14
C THR A 350 28.97 4.53 -29.74
N LEU A 351 28.17 5.19 -30.57
CA LEU A 351 28.47 6.54 -31.06
C LEU A 351 28.14 7.60 -30.01
N GLU A 352 27.05 7.37 -29.28
CA GLU A 352 26.52 8.23 -28.24
C GLU A 352 27.30 8.05 -26.93
N ASP A 353 27.26 9.09 -26.09
CA ASP A 353 27.78 9.06 -24.73
C ASP A 353 26.86 8.20 -23.83
N THR A 354 27.45 7.34 -23.02
CA THR A 354 26.73 6.42 -22.13
C THR A 354 26.92 6.73 -20.66
N THR A 355 27.60 7.82 -20.29
CA THR A 355 27.94 8.14 -18.88
C THR A 355 26.72 8.37 -17.98
N ALA A 356 25.57 8.71 -18.57
CA ALA A 356 24.31 8.83 -17.86
C ALA A 356 23.65 7.48 -17.51
N ILE A 357 24.05 6.40 -18.19
CA ILE A 357 23.56 5.04 -17.93
C ILE A 357 24.37 4.46 -16.76
N ASN A 358 23.68 3.83 -15.80
CA ASN A 358 24.33 3.20 -14.66
C ASN A 358 23.90 1.73 -14.51
N THR A 359 24.68 0.98 -13.74
CA THR A 359 24.45 -0.44 -13.47
C THR A 359 23.56 -0.69 -12.25
N ILE A 360 22.99 0.37 -11.66
CA ILE A 360 22.11 0.26 -10.49
C ILE A 360 20.77 -0.31 -10.97
N THR A 361 20.43 -1.47 -10.44
CA THR A 361 19.14 -2.12 -10.62
C THR A 361 18.51 -2.39 -9.26
N GLY A 362 17.19 -2.58 -9.25
CA GLY A 362 16.45 -2.83 -8.02
C GLY A 362 14.96 -2.95 -8.31
N PHE A 363 14.20 -3.40 -7.32
CA PHE A 363 12.78 -3.72 -7.51
C PHE A 363 11.96 -2.55 -8.10
N ARG A 364 12.24 -1.30 -7.69
CA ARG A 364 11.55 -0.09 -8.20
C ARG A 364 12.44 0.84 -9.01
N VAL A 365 13.57 0.35 -9.52
CA VAL A 365 14.49 1.15 -10.34
C VAL A 365 14.11 1.02 -11.81
N LYS A 366 13.92 2.15 -12.51
CA LYS A 366 13.69 2.20 -13.97
C LYS A 366 15.03 2.08 -14.70
N SER A 367 15.67 0.92 -14.60
CA SER A 367 16.94 0.66 -15.28
C SER A 367 17.11 -0.83 -15.50
N SER A 368 17.79 -1.19 -16.58
CA SER A 368 18.12 -2.57 -16.91
C SER A 368 19.60 -2.72 -17.25
N LEU A 369 20.06 -3.98 -17.22
CA LEU A 369 21.37 -4.36 -17.74
C LEU A 369 21.29 -4.94 -19.16
N TYR A 370 20.20 -4.70 -19.89
CA TYR A 370 19.89 -5.41 -21.14
C TYR A 370 19.77 -4.47 -22.34
N LEU A 371 20.49 -4.82 -23.42
CA LEU A 371 20.48 -4.14 -24.70
C LEU A 371 19.88 -5.08 -25.75
N LEU A 372 19.16 -4.54 -26.72
CA LEU A 372 18.70 -5.26 -27.91
C LEU A 372 19.37 -4.68 -29.14
N VAL A 373 20.17 -5.50 -29.82
CA VAL A 373 20.87 -5.18 -31.06
C VAL A 373 20.36 -6.11 -32.15
N ASP A 374 19.74 -5.55 -33.18
CA ASP A 374 18.96 -6.30 -34.18
C ASP A 374 17.93 -7.25 -33.51
N GLU A 375 18.22 -8.54 -33.45
CA GLU A 375 17.39 -9.59 -32.82
C GLU A 375 18.08 -10.25 -31.60
N GLU A 376 19.27 -9.78 -31.22
CA GLU A 376 20.05 -10.29 -30.10
C GLU A 376 19.86 -9.43 -28.85
N ILE A 377 19.54 -10.07 -27.72
CA ILE A 377 19.58 -9.42 -26.41
C ILE A 377 20.95 -9.69 -25.78
N ILE A 378 21.62 -8.62 -25.35
CA ILE A 378 22.96 -8.60 -24.75
C ILE A 378 22.85 -8.02 -23.34
N LYS A 379 23.47 -8.64 -22.35
CA LYS A 379 23.55 -8.10 -20.99
C LYS A 379 24.90 -7.43 -20.74
N PHE A 380 24.97 -6.29 -20.07
CA PHE A 380 26.22 -5.64 -19.68
C PHE A 380 26.38 -5.55 -18.16
N ASN A 381 27.62 -5.47 -17.67
CA ASN A 381 27.89 -5.27 -16.25
C ASN A 381 28.76 -4.04 -15.96
N GLN A 382 29.22 -3.34 -17.00
CA GLN A 382 30.00 -2.11 -16.90
C GLN A 382 29.57 -1.12 -17.98
N VAL A 383 29.57 0.17 -17.62
CA VAL A 383 29.30 1.29 -18.52
C VAL A 383 30.60 2.08 -18.68
N ASN A 384 30.95 2.42 -19.93
CA ASN A 384 32.07 3.28 -20.29
C ASN A 384 31.55 4.63 -20.81
N ASP A 385 32.44 5.54 -21.22
CA ASP A 385 32.02 6.84 -21.77
C ASP A 385 31.24 6.69 -23.10
N HIS A 386 31.61 5.71 -23.93
CA HIS A 386 31.00 5.43 -25.24
C HIS A 386 30.77 3.94 -25.48
N GLY A 387 30.00 3.31 -24.60
CA GLY A 387 29.54 1.94 -24.75
C GLY A 387 29.61 1.14 -23.46
N PHE A 388 29.65 -0.17 -23.61
CA PHE A 388 29.48 -1.13 -22.51
C PHE A 388 30.57 -2.20 -22.53
N SER A 389 30.93 -2.71 -21.36
CA SER A 389 31.92 -3.78 -21.18
C SER A 389 31.39 -4.89 -20.28
N ALA A 390 32.13 -6.00 -20.20
CA ALA A 390 31.72 -7.20 -19.49
C ALA A 390 30.36 -7.68 -20.01
N VAL A 391 30.23 -7.76 -21.34
CA VAL A 391 28.97 -8.11 -21.99
C VAL A 391 28.79 -9.61 -22.11
N GLU A 392 27.59 -10.07 -21.81
CA GLU A 392 27.13 -11.44 -22.00
C GLU A 392 26.22 -11.46 -23.23
N ARG A 393 26.64 -12.21 -24.25
CA ARG A 393 26.00 -12.28 -25.59
C ARG A 393 24.88 -13.32 -25.64
N GLY A 394 23.89 -13.10 -26.49
CA GLY A 394 22.82 -14.08 -26.76
C GLY A 394 21.98 -14.48 -25.53
N VAL A 395 21.72 -13.56 -24.61
CA VAL A 395 20.89 -13.86 -23.43
C VAL A 395 19.40 -13.93 -23.80
N CYS A 396 18.54 -14.35 -22.86
CA CYS A 396 17.08 -14.43 -23.05
C CYS A 396 16.66 -15.29 -24.26
N ALA A 397 17.38 -16.39 -24.47
CA ALA A 397 17.23 -17.35 -25.59
C ALA A 397 17.45 -16.77 -27.00
N THR A 398 18.07 -15.59 -27.11
CA THR A 398 18.55 -15.04 -28.39
C THR A 398 19.88 -15.68 -28.79
N LYS A 399 20.42 -15.31 -29.96
CA LYS A 399 21.67 -15.91 -30.49
C LYS A 399 22.73 -14.84 -30.65
N ALA A 400 23.94 -15.14 -30.15
CA ALA A 400 25.13 -14.33 -30.40
C ALA A 400 25.48 -14.33 -31.90
N VAL A 401 25.44 -13.16 -32.54
CA VAL A 401 25.78 -13.00 -33.96
C VAL A 401 26.67 -11.78 -34.19
N PRO A 402 27.38 -11.69 -35.34
CA PRO A 402 28.05 -10.45 -35.72
C PRO A 402 27.04 -9.34 -36.02
N HIS A 403 27.29 -8.13 -35.52
CA HIS A 403 26.50 -6.93 -35.84
C HIS A 403 27.34 -5.91 -36.60
N ARG A 404 26.70 -5.19 -37.51
CA ARG A 404 27.35 -4.18 -38.34
C ARG A 404 27.36 -2.83 -37.65
N LYS A 405 28.41 -2.04 -37.91
CA LYS A 405 28.44 -0.61 -37.63
C LYS A 405 27.15 0.05 -38.10
N GLY A 406 26.57 0.90 -37.25
CA GLY A 406 25.31 1.58 -37.51
C GLY A 406 24.07 0.78 -37.09
N ALA A 407 24.21 -0.45 -36.59
CA ALA A 407 23.09 -1.18 -35.98
C ALA A 407 22.53 -0.40 -34.78
N SER A 408 21.21 -0.44 -34.62
CA SER A 408 20.53 0.18 -33.47
C SER A 408 20.76 -0.67 -32.22
N VAL A 409 21.15 -0.01 -31.13
CA VAL A 409 21.37 -0.58 -29.81
C VAL A 409 20.32 0.01 -28.88
N ARG A 410 19.28 -0.77 -28.57
CA ARG A 410 18.16 -0.32 -27.73
C ARG A 410 18.38 -0.74 -26.29
N HIS A 411 18.51 0.21 -25.37
CA HIS A 411 18.55 -0.09 -23.94
C HIS A 411 17.14 -0.41 -23.45
N LEU A 412 16.88 -1.69 -23.16
CA LEU A 412 15.53 -2.16 -22.83
C LEU A 412 15.12 -1.67 -21.44
N SER A 413 13.86 -1.31 -21.29
CA SER A 413 13.31 -0.94 -19.98
C SER A 413 13.05 -2.14 -19.09
N HIS A 414 13.28 -1.95 -17.79
CA HIS A 414 13.10 -2.98 -16.78
C HIS A 414 12.61 -2.35 -15.47
N MET A 415 11.69 -3.02 -14.79
CA MET A 415 11.21 -2.69 -13.45
C MET A 415 10.61 -3.94 -12.81
N PHE A 416 10.63 -4.03 -11.48
CA PHE A 416 10.16 -5.21 -10.72
C PHE A 416 10.89 -6.52 -11.06
N GLY A 417 12.00 -6.45 -11.79
CA GLY A 417 12.69 -7.63 -12.33
C GLY A 417 12.19 -8.09 -13.70
N TYR A 418 11.33 -7.33 -14.38
CA TYR A 418 10.68 -7.71 -15.65
C TYR A 418 10.86 -6.68 -16.76
N PHE A 419 10.89 -7.16 -18.01
CA PHE A 419 10.74 -6.31 -19.20
C PHE A 419 9.29 -5.86 -19.34
N MET A 420 9.05 -4.93 -20.25
CA MET A 420 7.68 -4.49 -20.58
C MET A 420 7.52 -4.18 -22.07
N PRO A 421 6.31 -4.34 -22.61
CA PRO A 421 5.98 -3.87 -23.95
C PRO A 421 5.96 -2.34 -24.00
N GLN A 422 6.14 -1.79 -25.20
CA GLN A 422 5.76 -0.42 -25.53
C GLN A 422 4.27 -0.26 -25.19
N ILE A 423 3.94 0.70 -24.33
CA ILE A 423 2.57 0.90 -23.85
C ILE A 423 1.65 1.24 -25.04
N GLY A 424 0.52 0.53 -25.13
CA GLY A 424 -0.45 0.68 -26.23
C GLY A 424 -0.08 -0.02 -27.55
N SER A 425 1.04 -0.76 -27.61
CA SER A 425 1.39 -1.62 -28.76
C SER A 425 0.49 -2.86 -28.87
N GLU A 426 0.60 -3.61 -29.96
CA GLU A 426 -0.14 -4.87 -30.11
C GLU A 426 0.34 -5.92 -29.09
N LEU A 427 1.64 -5.96 -28.78
CA LEU A 427 2.17 -6.83 -27.72
C LEU A 427 1.54 -6.52 -26.35
N PHE A 428 1.30 -5.24 -26.04
CA PHE A 428 0.62 -4.84 -24.80
C PHE A 428 -0.80 -5.42 -24.71
N TYR A 429 -1.58 -5.35 -25.79
CA TYR A 429 -2.93 -5.93 -25.84
C TYR A 429 -2.93 -7.44 -26.00
N GLU A 430 -1.90 -8.05 -26.61
CA GLU A 430 -1.72 -9.50 -26.65
C GLU A 430 -1.57 -10.08 -25.25
N ILE A 431 -0.78 -9.44 -24.38
CA ILE A 431 -0.64 -9.86 -22.97
C ILE A 431 -1.98 -9.75 -22.22
N ALA A 432 -2.77 -8.71 -22.49
CA ALA A 432 -4.12 -8.58 -21.92
C ALA A 432 -5.03 -9.74 -22.36
N ARG A 433 -5.03 -10.08 -23.65
CA ARG A 433 -5.82 -11.21 -24.18
C ARG A 433 -5.33 -12.55 -23.65
N ASN A 434 -4.02 -12.75 -23.54
CA ASN A 434 -3.43 -13.95 -22.96
C ASN A 434 -3.80 -14.08 -21.47
N THR A 435 -3.86 -12.97 -20.73
CA THR A 435 -4.35 -12.94 -19.35
C THR A 435 -5.80 -13.46 -19.28
N ALA A 436 -6.69 -12.97 -20.15
CA ALA A 436 -8.08 -13.42 -20.21
C ALA A 436 -8.21 -14.89 -20.65
N GLN A 437 -7.43 -15.31 -21.65
CA GLN A 437 -7.39 -16.69 -22.12
C GLN A 437 -6.95 -17.64 -20.99
N THR A 438 -5.84 -17.34 -20.32
CA THR A 438 -5.35 -18.13 -19.17
C THR A 438 -6.37 -18.15 -18.04
N TYR A 439 -7.02 -17.01 -17.73
CA TYR A 439 -8.08 -16.96 -16.74
C TYR A 439 -9.23 -17.94 -17.07
N ASN A 440 -9.70 -17.93 -18.32
CA ASN A 440 -10.78 -18.80 -18.79
C ASN A 440 -10.38 -20.29 -18.79
N GLU A 441 -9.23 -20.60 -19.41
CA GLU A 441 -8.73 -21.97 -19.54
C GLU A 441 -8.34 -22.58 -18.19
N GLY A 442 -7.77 -21.75 -17.31
CA GLY A 442 -7.39 -22.10 -15.95
C GLY A 442 -8.56 -22.24 -14.99
N GLY A 443 -9.78 -21.83 -15.37
CA GLY A 443 -10.97 -21.94 -14.52
C GLY A 443 -10.90 -21.07 -13.25
N PHE A 444 -10.20 -19.94 -13.33
CA PHE A 444 -10.07 -18.98 -12.23
C PHE A 444 -11.38 -18.20 -12.02
N GLY A 445 -11.53 -17.57 -10.86
CA GLY A 445 -12.68 -16.72 -10.51
C GLY A 445 -12.31 -15.34 -9.97
N MET A 446 -11.02 -15.10 -9.76
CA MET A 446 -10.46 -13.81 -9.34
C MET A 446 -9.24 -13.49 -10.21
N ILE A 447 -9.01 -12.20 -10.49
CA ILE A 447 -7.79 -11.69 -11.08
C ILE A 447 -7.24 -10.58 -10.17
N TYR A 448 -5.95 -10.67 -9.84
CA TYR A 448 -5.20 -9.59 -9.20
C TYR A 448 -4.15 -9.06 -10.19
N LEU A 449 -4.30 -7.82 -10.67
CA LEU A 449 -3.32 -7.18 -11.56
C LEU A 449 -2.36 -6.33 -10.73
N ASP A 450 -1.32 -6.96 -10.23
CA ASP A 450 -0.22 -6.32 -9.53
C ASP A 450 0.69 -5.59 -10.53
N ALA A 451 1.53 -4.69 -10.02
CA ALA A 451 2.42 -3.85 -10.82
C ALA A 451 1.71 -3.03 -11.93
N LEU A 452 0.38 -2.91 -11.94
CA LEU A 452 -0.36 -2.08 -12.90
C LEU A 452 -0.03 -0.59 -12.71
N ASP A 453 0.31 -0.18 -11.48
CA ASP A 453 0.92 1.10 -11.12
C ASP A 453 2.24 1.37 -11.85
N GLY A 454 2.95 0.33 -12.31
CA GLY A 454 4.12 0.47 -13.18
C GLY A 454 3.84 1.22 -14.48
N LEU A 455 2.59 1.30 -14.95
CA LEU A 455 2.27 2.07 -16.16
C LEU A 455 2.60 3.56 -16.03
N SER A 456 2.30 4.17 -14.89
CA SER A 456 2.56 5.60 -14.69
C SER A 456 4.03 5.95 -14.59
N MET A 457 4.86 4.94 -14.29
CA MET A 457 6.30 5.06 -14.31
C MET A 457 6.85 5.29 -15.72
N PHE A 458 6.20 4.74 -16.74
CA PHE A 458 6.70 4.78 -18.12
C PHE A 458 5.79 5.60 -19.05
N GLU A 459 4.55 5.86 -18.66
CA GLU A 459 3.59 6.70 -19.38
C GLU A 459 2.85 7.63 -18.38
N PRO A 460 3.52 8.70 -17.91
CA PRO A 460 2.97 9.59 -16.88
C PRO A 460 1.80 10.46 -17.38
N GLU A 461 1.65 10.64 -18.69
CA GLU A 461 0.63 11.52 -19.29
C GLU A 461 -0.70 10.77 -19.47
N PHE A 462 -0.63 9.53 -19.95
CA PHE A 462 -1.80 8.72 -20.31
C PHE A 462 -1.86 7.35 -19.61
N GLY A 463 -1.07 7.13 -18.57
CA GLY A 463 -1.05 5.87 -17.81
C GLY A 463 -2.43 5.45 -17.30
N TRP A 464 -3.26 6.42 -16.89
CA TRP A 464 -4.66 6.18 -16.50
C TRP A 464 -5.52 5.56 -17.60
N TYR A 465 -5.31 5.99 -18.85
CA TYR A 465 -6.05 5.51 -20.00
C TYR A 465 -5.59 4.12 -20.39
N TYR A 466 -4.27 3.91 -20.46
CA TYR A 466 -3.72 2.60 -20.82
C TYR A 466 -3.96 1.54 -19.74
N ALA A 467 -4.03 1.93 -18.46
CA ALA A 467 -4.47 1.04 -17.40
C ALA A 467 -5.93 0.61 -17.62
N ALA A 468 -6.83 1.56 -17.90
CA ALA A 468 -8.22 1.26 -18.19
C ALA A 468 -8.40 0.45 -19.49
N SER A 469 -7.61 0.74 -20.54
CA SER A 469 -7.69 0.02 -21.81
C SER A 469 -7.18 -1.42 -21.68
N PHE A 470 -6.12 -1.66 -20.91
CA PHE A 470 -5.61 -3.00 -20.61
C PHE A 470 -6.64 -3.84 -19.85
N VAL A 471 -7.24 -3.28 -18.79
CA VAL A 471 -8.28 -3.96 -18.01
C VAL A 471 -9.53 -4.19 -18.84
N LEU A 472 -9.95 -3.22 -19.65
CA LEU A 472 -11.07 -3.38 -20.56
C LEU A 472 -10.81 -4.49 -21.59
N GLU A 473 -9.61 -4.56 -22.15
CA GLU A 473 -9.25 -5.61 -23.09
C GLU A 473 -9.31 -6.99 -22.41
N ILE A 474 -8.83 -7.15 -21.18
CA ILE A 474 -9.02 -8.40 -20.41
C ILE A 474 -10.52 -8.73 -20.28
N LEU A 475 -11.32 -7.78 -19.80
CA LEU A 475 -12.75 -7.98 -19.54
C LEU A 475 -13.53 -8.38 -20.79
N ARG A 476 -13.20 -7.83 -21.96
CA ARG A 476 -13.83 -8.19 -23.25
C ARG A 476 -13.69 -9.66 -23.61
N HIS A 477 -12.60 -10.30 -23.16
CA HIS A 477 -12.28 -11.70 -23.49
C HIS A 477 -12.50 -12.66 -22.32
N CYS A 478 -12.80 -12.17 -21.11
CA CYS A 478 -13.23 -13.01 -19.99
C CYS A 478 -14.62 -13.62 -20.26
N GLN A 479 -14.76 -14.94 -20.11
CA GLN A 479 -16.02 -15.66 -20.28
C GLN A 479 -16.90 -15.62 -19.02
N ILE A 480 -16.28 -15.39 -17.86
CA ILE A 480 -16.94 -15.24 -16.56
C ILE A 480 -16.40 -13.98 -15.90
N THR A 481 -17.26 -13.12 -15.37
CA THR A 481 -16.80 -11.91 -14.67
C THR A 481 -15.87 -12.27 -13.50
N PRO A 482 -14.63 -11.77 -13.47
CA PRO A 482 -13.72 -11.97 -12.35
C PRO A 482 -14.09 -11.10 -11.14
N ILE A 483 -13.75 -11.57 -9.94
CA ILE A 483 -13.46 -10.66 -8.82
C ILE A 483 -12.16 -9.94 -9.17
N LEU A 484 -12.14 -8.61 -9.10
CA LEU A 484 -11.01 -7.81 -9.56
C LEU A 484 -10.38 -6.95 -8.46
N GLU A 485 -9.06 -7.08 -8.37
CA GLU A 485 -8.17 -6.21 -7.60
C GLU A 485 -6.91 -5.88 -8.43
N TYR A 486 -6.25 -4.77 -8.09
CA TYR A 486 -5.04 -4.32 -8.78
C TYR A 486 -4.35 -3.20 -7.99
N SER A 487 -3.08 -2.94 -8.29
CA SER A 487 -2.17 -2.07 -7.51
C SER A 487 -2.34 -0.55 -7.75
N THR A 488 -3.16 -0.12 -8.71
CA THR A 488 -3.43 1.30 -9.00
C THR A 488 -4.90 1.68 -8.79
N MET A 489 -5.20 2.97 -8.59
CA MET A 489 -6.55 3.42 -8.18
C MET A 489 -7.25 4.32 -9.19
N TYR A 490 -6.79 4.52 -10.43
CA TYR A 490 -7.41 5.46 -11.38
C TYR A 490 -8.95 5.43 -11.43
N PRO A 491 -9.66 6.59 -11.54
CA PRO A 491 -11.12 6.65 -11.51
C PRO A 491 -11.84 5.71 -12.47
N LEU A 492 -11.32 5.53 -13.69
CA LEU A 492 -11.91 4.60 -14.66
C LEU A 492 -11.84 3.14 -14.23
N LEU A 493 -10.95 2.77 -13.30
CA LEU A 493 -10.86 1.38 -12.85
C LEU A 493 -11.88 1.05 -11.76
N TRP A 494 -12.35 2.05 -10.99
CA TRP A 494 -13.32 1.87 -9.89
C TRP A 494 -14.56 1.04 -10.30
N TYR A 495 -15.04 1.27 -11.52
CA TYR A 495 -16.24 0.65 -12.08
C TYR A 495 -16.20 -0.88 -12.15
N CYS A 496 -15.03 -1.48 -12.34
CA CYS A 496 -14.86 -2.93 -12.35
C CYS A 496 -14.20 -3.49 -11.08
N ARG A 497 -13.78 -2.62 -10.15
CA ARG A 497 -13.12 -3.02 -8.90
C ARG A 497 -14.09 -3.73 -7.96
N SER A 498 -13.75 -4.93 -7.52
CA SER A 498 -14.58 -5.68 -6.57
C SER A 498 -14.29 -5.35 -5.10
N ARG A 499 -13.06 -4.94 -4.79
CA ARG A 499 -12.64 -4.47 -3.46
C ARG A 499 -11.36 -3.64 -3.51
N GLY A 500 -11.06 -2.95 -2.42
CA GLY A 500 -9.85 -2.15 -2.27
C GLY A 500 -9.14 -2.35 -0.92
N GLY A 501 -8.04 -1.64 -0.71
CA GLY A 501 -7.28 -1.68 0.54
C GLY A 501 -6.29 -2.84 0.61
N ALA A 502 -5.70 -3.26 -0.50
CA ALA A 502 -4.64 -4.27 -0.50
C ALA A 502 -3.27 -3.65 -0.18
N TRP A 503 -3.12 -3.01 1.00
CA TRP A 503 -1.81 -2.53 1.44
C TRP A 503 -0.87 -3.70 1.74
N ASP A 504 0.40 -3.55 1.36
CA ASP A 504 1.48 -4.46 1.74
C ASP A 504 1.63 -4.58 3.26
N ARG A 505 2.23 -5.67 3.73
CA ARG A 505 2.25 -6.03 5.16
C ARG A 505 3.08 -5.12 6.05
N ALA A 506 2.56 -4.78 7.23
CA ALA A 506 3.37 -4.22 8.30
C ALA A 506 4.42 -5.22 8.81
N GLN A 507 5.63 -4.73 9.06
CA GLN A 507 6.73 -5.43 9.73
C GLN A 507 7.00 -4.91 11.14
N ASN A 508 6.53 -3.70 11.45
CA ASN A 508 6.51 -3.07 12.77
C ASN A 508 5.26 -2.17 12.89
N GLY A 509 5.05 -1.54 14.05
CA GLY A 509 3.96 -0.57 14.23
C GLY A 509 2.56 -1.13 13.92
N TYR A 510 2.28 -2.39 14.24
CA TYR A 510 1.13 -3.15 13.74
C TYR A 510 -0.23 -2.45 13.98
N LYS A 511 -0.52 -2.04 15.23
CA LYS A 511 -1.79 -1.36 15.57
C LYS A 511 -1.93 -0.02 14.84
N ARG A 512 -0.84 0.74 14.75
CA ARG A 512 -0.77 2.02 14.03
C ARG A 512 -1.04 1.84 12.54
N PHE A 513 -0.41 0.85 11.92
CA PHE A 513 -0.65 0.52 10.51
C PHE A 513 -2.13 0.20 10.25
N VAL A 514 -2.76 -0.63 11.09
CA VAL A 514 -4.19 -0.96 10.98
C VAL A 514 -5.06 0.29 11.15
N GLN A 515 -4.75 1.16 12.13
CA GLN A 515 -5.50 2.39 12.35
C GLN A 515 -5.49 3.29 11.11
N GLU A 516 -4.31 3.55 10.55
CA GLU A 516 -4.14 4.39 9.37
C GLU A 516 -4.79 3.77 8.13
N HIS A 517 -4.72 2.44 8.01
CA HIS A 517 -5.37 1.72 6.92
C HIS A 517 -6.90 1.78 7.00
N VAL A 518 -7.47 1.64 8.20
CA VAL A 518 -8.91 1.83 8.42
C VAL A 518 -9.32 3.25 8.02
N LEU A 519 -8.59 4.27 8.50
CA LEU A 519 -8.87 5.67 8.16
C LEU A 519 -8.80 5.91 6.65
N PHE A 520 -7.81 5.32 5.98
CA PHE A 520 -7.70 5.36 4.53
C PHE A 520 -8.92 4.71 3.86
N ASN A 521 -9.29 3.50 4.26
CA ASN A 521 -10.44 2.78 3.69
C ASN A 521 -11.78 3.53 3.88
N GLN A 522 -11.95 4.24 5.00
CA GLN A 522 -13.20 4.96 5.29
C GLN A 522 -13.30 6.34 4.63
N ASN A 523 -12.18 7.04 4.45
CA ASN A 523 -12.20 8.45 4.04
C ASN A 523 -11.90 8.67 2.55
N MET A 524 -11.43 7.65 1.83
CA MET A 524 -10.98 7.84 0.45
C MET A 524 -12.12 7.67 -0.56
N PRO A 525 -12.31 8.61 -1.51
CA PRO A 525 -13.39 8.56 -2.49
C PRO A 525 -13.33 7.32 -3.38
N HIS A 526 -12.14 6.79 -3.66
CA HIS A 526 -11.95 5.59 -4.46
C HIS A 526 -12.39 4.29 -3.78
N MET A 527 -12.65 4.31 -2.47
CA MET A 527 -13.21 3.19 -1.72
C MET A 527 -14.73 3.25 -1.61
N TYR A 528 -15.37 4.33 -2.09
CA TYR A 528 -16.81 4.48 -2.00
C TYR A 528 -17.55 3.29 -2.63
N LEU A 529 -18.47 2.68 -1.87
CA LEU A 529 -19.25 1.48 -2.20
C LEU A 529 -18.47 0.18 -2.39
N LEU A 530 -17.15 0.19 -2.21
CA LEU A 530 -16.33 -1.01 -2.32
C LEU A 530 -16.17 -1.69 -0.97
N PRO A 531 -16.32 -3.03 -0.89
CA PRO A 531 -15.73 -3.83 0.16
C PRO A 531 -14.23 -3.54 0.26
N THR A 532 -13.66 -3.66 1.46
CA THR A 532 -12.25 -3.34 1.71
C THR A 532 -11.55 -4.44 2.49
N THR A 533 -10.23 -4.50 2.34
CA THR A 533 -9.34 -5.37 3.12
C THR A 533 -8.49 -4.54 4.07
N LEU A 534 -8.00 -5.15 5.16
CA LEU A 534 -7.00 -4.56 6.04
C LEU A 534 -5.55 -4.76 5.54
N GLY A 535 -5.38 -5.27 4.32
CA GLY A 535 -4.09 -5.48 3.68
C GLY A 535 -3.53 -6.87 3.94
N TRP A 536 -2.24 -7.01 3.66
CA TRP A 536 -1.52 -8.27 3.71
C TRP A 536 -0.97 -8.54 5.12
N PHE A 537 -1.08 -9.78 5.58
CA PHE A 537 -0.59 -10.22 6.89
C PHE A 537 0.13 -11.57 6.80
N ASN A 538 1.30 -11.63 7.43
CA ASN A 538 1.98 -12.90 7.71
C ASN A 538 1.59 -13.50 9.06
N PHE A 539 1.05 -12.70 9.98
CA PHE A 539 0.80 -13.08 11.38
C PHE A 539 2.04 -13.56 12.15
N CYS A 540 3.23 -13.27 11.66
CA CYS A 540 4.48 -13.59 12.32
C CYS A 540 5.59 -12.68 11.84
N PRO A 541 6.60 -12.44 12.69
CA PRO A 541 7.78 -11.74 12.25
C PRO A 541 8.73 -12.74 11.55
N VAL A 542 9.27 -12.38 10.39
CA VAL A 542 10.33 -13.16 9.70
C VAL A 542 11.65 -12.56 10.12
N ALA A 543 12.64 -13.31 10.62
CA ALA A 543 13.94 -12.74 10.96
C ALA A 543 14.62 -12.16 9.70
N PHE A 544 15.23 -10.99 9.84
CA PHE A 544 16.13 -10.45 8.82
C PHE A 544 17.59 -10.86 9.09
N ASN A 545 17.94 -10.95 10.37
CA ASN A 545 19.21 -11.44 10.87
C ASN A 545 18.91 -12.50 11.95
N GLU A 546 19.48 -13.69 11.84
CA GLU A 546 19.29 -14.79 12.81
C GLU A 546 19.96 -14.52 14.17
N GLU A 547 20.99 -13.65 14.23
CA GLU A 547 21.69 -13.33 15.47
C GLU A 547 20.91 -12.35 16.36
N THR A 548 20.18 -11.42 15.74
CA THR A 548 19.41 -10.38 16.43
C THR A 548 18.00 -10.22 15.82
N PRO A 549 17.21 -11.30 15.75
CA PRO A 549 16.00 -11.35 14.93
C PRO A 549 14.94 -10.31 15.29
N ALA A 550 14.84 -9.95 16.58
CA ALA A 550 13.85 -8.99 17.07
C ALA A 550 14.29 -7.51 16.98
N ARG A 551 15.50 -7.22 16.48
CA ARG A 551 16.08 -5.86 16.50
C ARG A 551 15.31 -4.88 15.61
N GLN A 552 15.06 -5.27 14.37
CA GLN A 552 14.35 -4.45 13.38
C GLN A 552 12.90 -4.89 13.17
N ARG A 553 12.53 -6.08 13.65
CA ARG A 553 11.18 -6.64 13.51
C ARG A 553 10.68 -7.07 14.88
N PRO A 554 9.85 -6.25 15.56
CA PRO A 554 9.31 -6.63 16.86
C PRO A 554 8.41 -7.86 16.72
N ILE A 555 8.16 -8.54 17.84
CA ILE A 555 7.23 -9.68 17.88
C ILE A 555 5.80 -9.16 17.68
N LEU A 556 5.04 -9.82 16.79
CA LEU A 556 3.58 -9.63 16.67
C LEU A 556 2.90 -10.45 17.76
N PHE A 557 2.39 -9.78 18.79
CA PHE A 557 1.74 -10.42 19.93
C PHE A 557 0.24 -10.64 19.69
N LEU A 558 -0.40 -11.45 20.54
CA LEU A 558 -1.84 -11.68 20.46
C LEU A 558 -2.66 -10.40 20.64
N ASP A 559 -2.16 -9.41 21.39
CA ASP A 559 -2.83 -8.11 21.52
C ASP A 559 -2.79 -7.28 20.23
N ASP A 560 -1.77 -7.46 19.38
CA ASP A 560 -1.78 -6.90 18.02
C ASP A 560 -2.81 -7.60 17.13
N VAL A 561 -2.91 -8.94 17.24
CA VAL A 561 -3.87 -9.75 16.48
C VAL A 561 -5.32 -9.42 16.89
N ASP A 562 -5.57 -9.24 18.19
CA ASP A 562 -6.86 -8.84 18.72
C ASP A 562 -7.28 -7.47 18.20
N TYR A 563 -6.34 -6.52 18.11
CA TYR A 563 -6.59 -5.23 17.49
C TYR A 563 -6.99 -5.36 16.02
N VAL A 564 -6.25 -6.16 15.23
CA VAL A 564 -6.59 -6.43 13.82
C VAL A 564 -7.99 -7.06 13.71
N GLY A 565 -8.26 -8.10 14.50
CA GLY A 565 -9.53 -8.83 14.50
C GLY A 565 -10.74 -7.98 14.89
N ALA A 566 -10.61 -7.13 15.92
CA ALA A 566 -11.64 -6.20 16.33
C ALA A 566 -11.98 -5.20 15.21
N ARG A 567 -10.97 -4.64 14.52
CA ARG A 567 -11.19 -3.72 13.39
C ARG A 567 -11.78 -4.43 12.17
N ALA A 568 -11.35 -5.66 11.89
CA ALA A 568 -11.91 -6.47 10.82
C ALA A 568 -13.42 -6.70 11.01
N ILE A 569 -13.86 -6.99 12.25
CA ILE A 569 -15.28 -7.09 12.60
C ILE A 569 -15.99 -5.72 12.53
N ALA A 570 -15.39 -4.67 13.11
CA ALA A 570 -15.99 -3.35 13.21
C ALA A 570 -16.39 -2.76 11.85
N TYR A 571 -15.58 -3.00 10.83
CA TYR A 571 -15.77 -2.47 9.47
C TYR A 571 -16.13 -3.54 8.43
N ASN A 572 -16.31 -4.80 8.86
CA ASN A 572 -16.50 -5.96 7.99
C ASN A 572 -15.44 -6.04 6.86
N GLN A 573 -14.17 -5.86 7.23
CA GLN A 573 -13.04 -5.85 6.30
C GLN A 573 -12.35 -7.22 6.30
N SER A 574 -12.05 -7.73 5.11
CA SER A 574 -11.28 -8.98 4.96
C SER A 574 -9.79 -8.76 5.21
N ILE A 575 -9.03 -9.84 5.24
CA ILE A 575 -7.57 -9.77 5.19
C ILE A 575 -7.02 -10.60 4.04
N VAL A 576 -5.76 -10.34 3.72
CA VAL A 576 -4.99 -11.11 2.77
C VAL A 576 -3.87 -11.81 3.52
N TYR A 577 -3.91 -13.14 3.56
CA TYR A 577 -2.81 -13.90 4.13
C TYR A 577 -1.68 -14.00 3.11
N GLN A 578 -0.45 -13.69 3.54
CA GLN A 578 0.72 -13.87 2.72
C GLN A 578 1.55 -15.04 3.26
N SER A 579 1.91 -15.98 2.38
CA SER A 579 2.85 -17.07 2.68
C SER A 579 2.42 -17.99 3.84
N ILE A 580 1.17 -18.48 3.85
CA ILE A 580 0.78 -19.59 4.75
C ILE A 580 1.33 -20.93 4.21
N ASP A 581 2.65 -21.10 4.27
CA ASP A 581 3.31 -22.33 3.86
C ASP A 581 3.57 -23.27 5.07
N ASP A 582 3.48 -24.58 4.85
CA ASP A 582 3.60 -25.58 5.92
C ASP A 582 5.00 -25.61 6.55
N LYS A 583 6.03 -25.29 5.77
CA LYS A 583 7.41 -25.22 6.25
C LYS A 583 7.56 -24.09 7.26
N PHE A 584 6.93 -22.95 7.03
CA PHE A 584 6.99 -21.78 7.89
C PHE A 584 6.15 -21.99 9.15
N LEU A 585 4.95 -22.56 9.04
CA LEU A 585 4.15 -22.91 10.23
C LEU A 585 4.86 -23.88 11.17
N ARG A 586 5.66 -24.83 10.65
CA ARG A 586 6.47 -25.73 11.47
C ARG A 586 7.67 -25.04 12.13
N LYS A 587 8.23 -24.04 11.46
CA LYS A 587 9.40 -23.28 11.93
C LYS A 587 9.04 -22.14 12.89
N VAL A 588 7.82 -21.63 12.82
CA VAL A 588 7.40 -20.43 13.56
C VAL A 588 6.07 -20.71 14.26
N PRO A 589 6.09 -21.40 15.43
CA PRO A 589 4.87 -21.67 16.20
C PRO A 589 4.03 -20.42 16.53
N ARG A 590 4.67 -19.25 16.66
CA ARG A 590 3.96 -17.96 16.86
C ARG A 590 2.97 -17.68 15.73
N MET A 591 3.33 -18.00 14.49
CA MET A 591 2.45 -17.82 13.33
C MET A 591 1.17 -18.63 13.50
N VAL A 592 1.30 -19.89 13.95
CA VAL A 592 0.15 -20.76 14.23
C VAL A 592 -0.75 -20.14 15.29
N MET A 593 -0.19 -19.72 16.43
CA MET A 593 -0.97 -19.08 17.51
C MET A 593 -1.74 -17.85 17.03
N ASN A 594 -1.07 -16.97 16.29
CA ASN A 594 -1.64 -15.72 15.80
C ASN A 594 -2.72 -15.96 14.74
N ILE A 595 -2.49 -16.90 13.81
CA ILE A 595 -3.46 -17.27 12.79
C ILE A 595 -4.69 -17.95 13.40
N GLU A 596 -4.50 -18.86 14.36
CA GLU A 596 -5.61 -19.51 15.07
C GLU A 596 -6.46 -18.49 15.82
N ARG A 597 -5.82 -17.51 16.46
CA ARG A 597 -6.52 -16.40 17.10
C ARG A 597 -7.30 -15.57 16.08
N TYR A 598 -6.68 -15.16 14.98
CA TYR A 598 -7.37 -14.38 13.94
C TYR A 598 -8.52 -15.18 13.28
N ALA A 599 -8.37 -16.49 13.10
CA ALA A 599 -9.41 -17.35 12.54
C ALA A 599 -10.71 -17.33 13.38
N GLN A 600 -10.62 -17.12 14.69
CA GLN A 600 -11.80 -16.89 15.54
C GLN A 600 -12.54 -15.61 15.13
N TYR A 601 -11.82 -14.49 14.99
CA TYR A 601 -12.40 -13.24 14.52
C TYR A 601 -12.98 -13.36 13.12
N GLU A 602 -12.27 -14.02 12.20
CA GLU A 602 -12.75 -14.21 10.84
C GLU A 602 -14.05 -15.01 10.81
N LYS A 603 -14.15 -16.07 11.61
CA LYS A 603 -15.39 -16.84 11.76
C LYS A 603 -16.55 -15.97 12.23
N LEU A 604 -16.34 -15.08 13.20
CA LEU A 604 -17.38 -14.18 13.73
C LEU A 604 -17.73 -13.04 12.75
N ARG A 605 -16.75 -12.55 12.00
CA ARG A 605 -16.93 -11.53 10.97
C ARG A 605 -17.81 -12.05 9.83
N ILE A 606 -17.47 -13.21 9.26
CA ILE A 606 -18.20 -13.76 8.11
C ILE A 606 -19.63 -14.17 8.47
N THR A 607 -19.88 -14.60 9.71
CA THR A 607 -21.24 -14.93 10.18
C THR A 607 -22.01 -13.70 10.66
N LYS A 608 -21.39 -12.51 10.64
CA LYS A 608 -21.95 -11.26 11.18
C LYS A 608 -22.50 -11.46 12.61
N TYR A 609 -21.70 -12.14 13.44
CA TYR A 609 -22.13 -12.58 14.77
C TYR A 609 -22.55 -11.42 15.68
N PHE A 610 -21.81 -10.32 15.65
CA PHE A 610 -22.07 -9.14 16.50
C PHE A 610 -23.04 -8.15 15.85
N PRO A 611 -23.97 -7.57 16.61
CA PRO A 611 -24.88 -6.53 16.12
C PRO A 611 -24.16 -5.19 15.93
N GLU A 612 -24.81 -4.28 15.20
CA GLU A 612 -24.27 -2.93 14.91
C GLU A 612 -23.91 -2.13 16.18
N SER A 613 -24.66 -2.31 17.26
CA SER A 613 -24.39 -1.67 18.56
C SER A 613 -23.02 -2.03 19.15
N VAL A 614 -22.50 -3.21 18.82
CA VAL A 614 -21.14 -3.64 19.19
C VAL A 614 -20.13 -3.13 18.19
N THR A 615 -20.37 -3.37 16.88
CA THR A 615 -19.38 -3.02 15.85
C THR A 615 -19.04 -1.54 15.85
N VAL A 616 -20.01 -0.64 16.13
CA VAL A 616 -19.79 0.80 16.29
C VAL A 616 -18.84 1.13 17.45
N LYS A 617 -18.95 0.44 18.59
CA LYS A 617 -18.01 0.64 19.73
C LYS A 617 -16.59 0.24 19.35
N LEU A 618 -16.45 -0.85 18.58
CA LEU A 618 -15.18 -1.33 18.06
C LEU A 618 -14.55 -0.43 16.99
N GLN A 619 -15.14 0.73 16.65
CA GLN A 619 -14.57 1.67 15.70
C GLN A 619 -13.66 2.71 16.38
N ASP A 620 -13.73 2.88 17.70
CA ASP A 620 -12.90 3.87 18.43
C ASP A 620 -11.42 3.51 18.36
N PRO A 621 -10.57 4.28 17.66
CA PRO A 621 -9.15 3.98 17.50
C PRO A 621 -8.36 4.08 18.81
N ALA A 622 -8.86 4.79 19.82
CA ALA A 622 -8.19 4.95 21.11
C ALA A 622 -8.40 3.77 22.06
N LYS A 623 -9.33 2.86 21.73
CA LYS A 623 -9.65 1.70 22.55
C LYS A 623 -9.14 0.41 21.92
N GLU A 624 -8.64 -0.47 22.77
CA GLU A 624 -8.27 -1.82 22.41
C GLU A 624 -9.26 -2.81 23.00
N TYR A 625 -9.45 -3.94 22.34
CA TYR A 625 -10.42 -4.96 22.74
C TYR A 625 -9.83 -6.35 22.55
N THR A 626 -10.23 -7.28 23.41
CA THR A 626 -9.97 -8.70 23.25
C THR A 626 -11.27 -9.48 23.20
N LEU A 627 -11.28 -10.55 22.39
CA LEU A 627 -12.39 -11.49 22.31
C LEU A 627 -12.35 -12.48 23.48
N VAL A 628 -13.46 -12.57 24.20
CA VAL A 628 -13.67 -13.45 25.34
C VAL A 628 -14.83 -14.40 25.02
N GLU A 629 -14.66 -15.68 25.35
CA GLU A 629 -15.71 -16.69 25.20
C GLU A 629 -16.22 -17.09 26.59
N ASP A 630 -17.54 -17.00 26.81
CA ASP A 630 -18.21 -17.55 27.99
C ASP A 630 -19.32 -18.52 27.54
N LYS A 631 -19.21 -19.79 27.95
CA LYS A 631 -20.19 -20.86 27.65
C LYS A 631 -20.61 -20.93 26.17
N GLY A 632 -19.68 -20.71 25.24
CA GLY A 632 -19.92 -20.76 23.80
C GLY A 632 -20.50 -19.46 23.20
N THR A 633 -20.63 -18.39 24.00
CA THR A 633 -21.00 -17.05 23.54
C THR A 633 -19.76 -16.17 23.52
N TYR A 634 -19.61 -15.38 22.45
CA TYR A 634 -18.47 -14.47 22.30
C TYR A 634 -18.84 -13.05 22.67
N HIS A 635 -17.93 -12.40 23.39
CA HIS A 635 -18.04 -11.04 23.87
C HIS A 635 -16.73 -10.28 23.62
N PHE A 636 -16.81 -8.95 23.59
CA PHE A 636 -15.61 -8.11 23.65
C PHE A 636 -15.40 -7.53 25.04
N ALA A 637 -14.16 -7.41 25.47
CA ALA A 637 -13.78 -6.63 26.63
C ALA A 637 -12.65 -5.66 26.29
N GLU A 638 -12.75 -4.45 26.84
CA GLU A 638 -11.74 -3.41 26.66
C GLU A 638 -10.42 -3.83 27.31
N THR A 639 -9.29 -3.57 26.66
CA THR A 639 -7.96 -3.86 27.17
C THR A 639 -7.11 -2.60 27.28
N HIS A 640 -6.25 -2.55 28.28
CA HIS A 640 -5.31 -1.45 28.50
C HIS A 640 -3.91 -2.01 28.70
N PHE A 641 -2.93 -1.48 27.98
CA PHE A 641 -1.54 -1.92 28.06
C PHE A 641 -0.61 -0.77 28.42
N GLU A 642 0.29 -1.00 29.37
CA GLU A 642 1.38 -0.09 29.72
C GLU A 642 2.71 -0.76 29.42
N LYS A 643 3.68 0.01 28.89
CA LYS A 643 4.99 -0.50 28.47
C LYS A 643 6.11 0.42 28.93
N ALA A 644 7.22 -0.15 29.42
CA ALA A 644 8.42 0.62 29.76
C ALA A 644 9.70 -0.16 29.42
N LYS A 645 10.64 0.51 28.74
CA LYS A 645 12.01 0.01 28.56
C LYS A 645 12.78 0.18 29.88
N ILE A 646 13.18 -0.95 30.46
CA ILE A 646 13.88 -1.07 31.74
C ILE A 646 15.38 -1.26 31.49
N TYR A 647 16.21 -0.51 32.23
CA TYR A 647 17.65 -0.76 32.35
C TYR A 647 17.91 -1.42 33.70
N MET A 648 18.29 -2.69 33.70
CA MET A 648 18.24 -3.56 34.90
C MET A 648 19.08 -3.01 36.07
N ASN A 649 20.24 -2.42 35.77
CA ASN A 649 21.18 -1.90 36.77
C ASN A 649 21.10 -0.38 36.96
N ASP A 650 20.03 0.25 36.49
CA ASP A 650 19.80 1.69 36.62
C ASP A 650 18.60 1.96 37.54
N GLN A 651 18.86 2.48 38.74
CA GLN A 651 17.84 2.71 39.77
C GLN A 651 16.74 3.69 39.35
N ASP A 652 17.02 4.59 38.39
CA ASP A 652 16.04 5.56 37.91
C ASP A 652 15.21 5.00 36.72
N ARG A 653 15.68 3.93 36.09
CA ARG A 653 15.12 3.37 34.84
C ARG A 653 14.75 1.90 34.98
N ASN A 654 14.54 1.41 36.20
CA ASN A 654 14.16 0.03 36.50
C ASN A 654 12.67 -0.16 36.87
N THR A 655 11.84 0.85 36.62
CA THR A 655 10.45 0.88 37.07
C THR A 655 9.49 1.22 35.92
N LEU A 656 8.38 0.49 35.82
CA LEU A 656 7.20 0.84 35.03
C LEU A 656 6.17 1.52 35.93
N ARG A 657 5.62 2.65 35.49
CA ARG A 657 4.51 3.33 36.17
C ARG A 657 3.30 3.34 35.25
N GLY A 658 2.13 2.99 35.77
CA GLY A 658 0.92 2.87 34.97
C GLY A 658 -0.35 3.21 35.75
N VAL A 659 -1.44 3.33 34.99
CA VAL A 659 -2.79 3.53 35.52
C VAL A 659 -3.65 2.33 35.16
N ASN A 660 -4.42 1.82 36.12
CA ASN A 660 -5.40 0.77 35.91
C ASN A 660 -6.81 1.41 35.78
N PRO A 661 -7.40 1.45 34.57
CA PRO A 661 -8.69 2.08 34.35
C PRO A 661 -9.89 1.21 34.78
N PHE A 662 -9.69 -0.08 35.07
CA PHE A 662 -10.77 -1.05 35.27
C PHE A 662 -10.93 -1.52 36.73
N GLY A 663 -10.19 -0.91 37.66
CA GLY A 663 -10.18 -1.32 39.06
C GLY A 663 -9.32 -2.55 39.34
N ARG A 664 -9.16 -2.87 40.64
CA ARG A 664 -8.18 -3.84 41.15
C ARG A 664 -8.31 -5.22 40.46
N GLN A 665 -7.26 -5.62 39.75
CA GLN A 665 -7.22 -6.92 39.08
C GLN A 665 -5.80 -7.48 38.94
N SER A 666 -5.71 -8.78 38.68
CA SER A 666 -4.45 -9.43 38.33
C SER A 666 -4.06 -9.11 36.88
N PRO A 667 -2.88 -8.54 36.61
CA PRO A 667 -2.50 -8.17 35.25
C PRO A 667 -1.96 -9.38 34.46
N LEU A 668 -2.02 -9.30 33.13
CA LEU A 668 -1.02 -9.94 32.27
C LEU A 668 0.32 -9.26 32.52
N ILE A 669 1.37 -10.04 32.72
CA ILE A 669 2.75 -9.56 32.78
C ILE A 669 3.52 -10.14 31.59
N ARG A 670 4.23 -9.28 30.86
CA ARG A 670 5.19 -9.71 29.83
C ARG A 670 6.55 -9.06 30.08
N ILE A 671 7.59 -9.87 30.10
CA ILE A 671 8.99 -9.42 30.26
C ILE A 671 9.76 -9.88 29.03
N GLU A 672 10.20 -8.95 28.19
CA GLU A 672 11.01 -9.24 27.01
C GLU A 672 12.46 -8.86 27.32
N ASN A 673 13.41 -9.78 27.15
CA ASN A 673 14.83 -9.41 27.27
C ASN A 673 15.30 -8.79 25.94
N LEU A 674 15.88 -7.59 26.03
CA LEU A 674 16.31 -6.80 24.88
C LEU A 674 17.81 -7.02 24.59
N TYR A 675 18.27 -6.64 23.40
CA TYR A 675 19.69 -6.71 23.05
C TYR A 675 20.47 -5.60 23.79
N THR A 676 21.78 -5.52 23.63
CA THR A 676 22.54 -4.39 24.18
C THR A 676 23.78 -4.05 23.37
N ALA A 677 24.46 -2.97 23.76
CA ALA A 677 25.75 -2.58 23.22
C ALA A 677 26.85 -3.52 23.73
N GLY A 678 27.48 -4.22 22.80
CA GLY A 678 28.67 -5.04 23.03
C GLY A 678 29.95 -4.23 23.15
N GLU A 679 31.02 -4.92 23.52
CA GLU A 679 32.38 -4.38 23.47
C GLU A 679 32.98 -4.62 22.08
N GLY A 680 33.82 -3.69 21.61
CA GLY A 680 34.51 -3.81 20.33
C GLY A 680 34.74 -2.47 19.64
N PRO A 681 35.29 -2.50 18.41
CA PRO A 681 35.48 -1.29 17.60
C PRO A 681 34.16 -0.55 17.40
N SER A 682 34.17 0.76 17.59
CA SER A 682 33.02 1.64 17.35
C SER A 682 33.26 2.52 16.12
N ILE A 683 32.19 2.84 15.39
CA ILE A 683 32.21 3.82 14.30
C ILE A 683 31.52 5.08 14.79
N GLU A 684 32.20 6.22 14.73
CA GLU A 684 31.61 7.51 15.09
C GLU A 684 30.79 8.03 13.90
N LEU A 685 29.47 8.13 14.09
CA LEU A 685 28.55 8.55 13.02
C LEU A 685 28.42 10.07 12.94
N GLN A 686 28.48 10.74 14.10
CA GLN A 686 28.47 12.20 14.20
C GLN A 686 29.11 12.60 15.53
N GLU A 687 30.15 13.44 15.48
CA GLU A 687 30.80 13.97 16.67
C GLU A 687 30.07 15.21 17.21
N ARG A 688 29.83 15.26 18.52
CA ARG A 688 29.21 16.42 19.19
C ARG A 688 29.75 16.62 20.61
N ASP A 689 29.93 17.89 21.00
CA ASP A 689 30.16 18.31 22.37
C ASP A 689 28.81 18.47 23.07
N ILE A 690 28.59 17.67 24.13
CA ILE A 690 27.35 17.65 24.89
C ILE A 690 27.01 19.01 25.54
N ASN A 691 27.99 19.89 25.68
CA ASN A 691 27.78 21.23 26.24
C ASN A 691 27.28 22.24 25.21
N GLN A 692 27.43 21.97 23.92
CA GLN A 692 26.88 22.83 22.88
C GLN A 692 25.37 22.60 22.72
N PRO A 693 24.61 23.64 22.32
CA PRO A 693 23.21 23.49 21.97
C PRO A 693 23.02 22.42 20.89
N ILE A 694 21.94 21.65 20.96
CA ILE A 694 21.64 20.59 19.98
C ILE A 694 21.51 21.15 18.56
N GLU A 695 21.10 22.42 18.45
CA GLU A 695 20.98 23.23 17.23
C GLU A 695 22.32 23.49 16.53
N ALA A 696 23.45 23.39 17.24
CA ALA A 696 24.76 23.78 16.73
C ALA A 696 25.30 22.84 15.65
N TYR A 697 24.71 21.66 15.51
CA TYR A 697 25.17 20.61 14.60
C TYR A 697 24.12 20.32 13.51
N PRO A 698 24.56 19.88 12.32
CA PRO A 698 23.63 19.55 11.24
C PRO A 698 22.69 18.42 11.65
N ASN A 699 21.41 18.61 11.36
CA ASN A 699 20.38 17.60 11.57
C ASN A 699 20.43 16.50 10.52
N ASP A 700 20.97 16.73 9.33
CA ASP A 700 21.10 15.73 8.28
C ASP A 700 22.59 15.56 7.95
N VAL A 701 23.10 14.33 8.15
CA VAL A 701 24.49 13.96 7.90
C VAL A 701 24.52 12.82 6.89
N PRO A 702 24.79 13.10 5.60
CA PRO A 702 25.01 12.06 4.61
C PRO A 702 26.38 11.39 4.81
N PHE A 703 26.48 10.12 4.44
CA PHE A 703 27.73 9.39 4.36
C PHE A 703 28.04 9.11 2.89
N ASP A 704 29.15 9.66 2.42
CA ASP A 704 29.67 9.44 1.07
C ASP A 704 31.18 9.13 1.16
N PRO A 705 31.60 7.87 0.93
CA PRO A 705 30.76 6.72 0.58
C PRO A 705 29.87 6.25 1.76
N PRO A 706 28.79 5.50 1.48
CA PRO A 706 27.99 4.83 2.53
C PRO A 706 28.85 3.94 3.44
N LEU A 707 28.45 3.82 4.71
CA LEU A 707 29.16 3.04 5.74
C LEU A 707 28.59 1.62 5.86
N ASP A 708 29.46 0.64 6.09
CA ASP A 708 29.07 -0.72 6.51
C ASP A 708 29.00 -0.77 8.04
N LEU A 709 27.78 -0.87 8.58
CA LEU A 709 27.47 -1.03 10.00
C LEU A 709 27.04 -2.46 10.35
N SER A 710 27.25 -3.45 9.47
CA SER A 710 26.83 -4.85 9.70
C SER A 710 27.40 -5.46 10.98
N ARG A 711 28.55 -4.96 11.46
CA ARG A 711 29.18 -5.35 12.74
C ARG A 711 28.90 -4.38 13.90
N ASN A 712 28.17 -3.30 13.65
CA ASN A 712 27.98 -2.15 14.54
C ASN A 712 26.50 -1.71 14.60
N GLN A 713 25.60 -2.66 14.85
CA GLN A 713 24.15 -2.50 14.63
C GLN A 713 23.39 -1.77 15.75
N ALA A 714 24.03 -1.55 16.91
CA ALA A 714 23.45 -0.79 18.02
C ALA A 714 24.06 0.62 18.06
N LEU A 715 23.30 1.61 18.49
CA LEU A 715 23.79 2.97 18.66
C LEU A 715 23.92 3.33 20.14
N LEU A 716 25.04 3.99 20.48
CA LEU A 716 25.27 4.62 21.77
C LEU A 716 25.19 6.13 21.62
N ILE A 717 24.41 6.72 22.51
CA ILE A 717 24.15 8.16 22.53
C ILE A 717 24.14 8.62 23.99
N ARG A 718 24.92 9.65 24.33
CA ARG A 718 24.85 10.30 25.63
C ARG A 718 24.11 11.62 25.49
N VAL A 719 23.12 11.82 26.34
CA VAL A 719 22.17 12.92 26.24
C VAL A 719 22.07 13.60 27.59
N ARG A 720 22.14 14.93 27.60
CA ARG A 720 21.77 15.74 28.75
C ARG A 720 20.29 16.08 28.64
N GLY A 721 19.49 15.53 29.55
CA GLY A 721 18.06 15.84 29.63
C GLY A 721 17.82 17.21 30.27
N ASN A 722 16.68 17.81 29.95
CA ASN A 722 16.25 19.10 30.48
C ASN A 722 15.00 18.99 31.38
N GLY A 723 14.49 17.78 31.59
CA GLY A 723 13.34 17.49 32.44
C GLY A 723 11.98 17.89 31.85
N SER A 724 11.92 18.29 30.58
CA SER A 724 10.68 18.62 29.88
C SER A 724 10.15 17.42 29.08
N ASP A 725 8.99 17.56 28.44
CA ASP A 725 8.46 16.54 27.52
C ASP A 725 9.11 16.61 26.12
N ASP A 726 10.24 17.31 25.98
CA ASP A 726 11.01 17.37 24.74
C ASP A 726 11.56 15.97 24.39
N ALA A 727 11.81 15.72 23.09
CA ALA A 727 12.32 14.44 22.61
C ALA A 727 13.16 14.60 21.33
N LEU A 728 14.03 13.61 21.10
CA LEU A 728 14.83 13.47 19.89
C LEU A 728 14.39 12.21 19.14
N LEU A 729 14.34 12.28 17.82
CA LEU A 729 14.15 11.13 16.95
C LEU A 729 15.34 11.01 16.02
N LEU A 730 16.09 9.92 16.15
CA LEU A 730 17.21 9.60 15.27
C LEU A 730 16.74 8.68 14.15
N GLU A 731 17.07 9.02 12.90
CA GLU A 731 16.80 8.25 11.69
C GLU A 731 18.12 7.71 11.12
N LEU A 732 18.15 6.41 10.79
CA LEU A 732 19.20 5.76 10.02
C LEU A 732 18.68 5.43 8.60
N ARG A 733 19.47 5.77 7.57
CA ARG A 733 19.09 5.62 6.15
C ARG A 733 20.07 4.74 5.37
N HIS A 734 19.57 4.07 4.34
CA HIS A 734 20.36 3.42 3.28
C HIS A 734 19.91 3.91 1.89
N PRO A 735 20.62 3.59 0.79
CA PRO A 735 20.27 4.08 -0.55
C PRO A 735 18.90 3.60 -1.07
N LEU A 736 18.14 4.50 -1.71
CA LEU A 736 16.76 4.23 -2.18
C LEU A 736 16.64 3.03 -3.14
N TYR A 737 17.68 2.73 -3.92
CA TYR A 737 17.67 1.58 -4.85
C TYR A 737 17.67 0.22 -4.13
N ARG A 738 18.03 0.18 -2.84
CA ARG A 738 17.87 -1.01 -1.99
C ARG A 738 16.45 -1.13 -1.45
N SER A 739 15.99 -0.06 -0.81
CA SER A 739 14.64 0.06 -0.26
C SER A 739 14.40 1.51 0.19
N SER A 740 13.15 1.93 0.32
CA SER A 740 12.77 3.24 0.90
C SER A 740 12.70 3.22 2.43
N SER A 741 12.99 2.09 3.06
CA SER A 741 12.86 1.85 4.51
C SER A 741 13.81 2.69 5.36
N LYS A 742 13.40 2.96 6.59
CA LYS A 742 14.15 3.77 7.57
C LYS A 742 14.02 3.15 8.96
N ALA A 743 15.07 3.29 9.77
CA ALA A 743 15.02 2.91 11.18
C ALA A 743 14.99 4.17 12.05
N TYR A 744 14.03 4.25 12.95
CA TYR A 744 13.87 5.37 13.88
C TYR A 744 14.09 4.94 15.32
N PHE A 745 14.65 5.85 16.13
CA PHE A 745 14.89 5.64 17.55
C PHE A 745 14.51 6.90 18.33
N GLU A 746 13.58 6.80 19.28
CA GLU A 746 13.12 7.93 20.09
C GLU A 746 13.88 8.00 21.43
N VAL A 747 14.37 9.19 21.77
CA VAL A 747 14.99 9.49 23.07
C VAL A 747 14.26 10.65 23.73
N LYS A 748 13.53 10.36 24.81
CA LYS A 748 12.83 11.37 25.63
C LYS A 748 13.83 12.14 26.51
N LEU A 749 13.61 13.44 26.69
CA LEU A 749 14.48 14.36 27.44
C LEU A 749 13.93 14.72 28.84
N ASN A 750 12.91 13.99 29.30
CA ASN A 750 12.18 14.20 30.55
C ASN A 750 12.91 13.83 31.85
N PHE A 751 14.24 13.91 31.83
CA PHE A 751 15.10 13.68 32.97
C PHE A 751 16.11 14.82 33.12
N GLN A 752 16.75 14.94 34.28
CA GLN A 752 17.80 15.92 34.53
C GLN A 752 19.18 15.26 34.48
N GLY A 753 20.19 16.01 34.04
CA GLY A 753 21.58 15.55 33.96
C GLY A 753 21.86 14.69 32.73
N GLU A 754 23.01 14.01 32.72
CA GLU A 754 23.48 13.24 31.58
C GLU A 754 23.18 11.74 31.73
N ARG A 755 22.67 11.12 30.66
CA ARG A 755 22.41 9.68 30.59
C ARG A 755 22.88 9.11 29.26
N THR A 756 23.35 7.87 29.29
CA THR A 756 23.62 7.10 28.08
C THR A 756 22.41 6.22 27.74
N PHE A 757 22.02 6.24 26.47
CA PHE A 757 21.01 5.37 25.90
C PHE A 757 21.64 4.37 24.94
N ILE A 758 21.07 3.18 24.93
CA ILE A 758 21.41 2.10 24.01
C ILE A 758 20.22 1.93 23.08
N LEU A 759 20.44 2.19 21.79
CA LEU A 759 19.44 2.09 20.74
C LEU A 759 19.76 0.86 19.90
N ALA A 760 19.29 -0.31 20.32
CA ALA A 760 19.46 -1.54 19.56
C ALA A 760 18.20 -1.84 18.72
N GLU A 761 17.02 -1.80 19.36
CA GLU A 761 15.74 -2.05 18.72
C GLU A 761 15.15 -0.78 18.11
N ILE A 762 14.52 -0.90 16.94
CA ILE A 762 13.85 0.24 16.28
C ILE A 762 12.51 0.58 16.96
N ASP A 763 12.15 1.85 16.93
CA ASP A 763 10.92 2.40 17.53
C ASP A 763 9.83 2.73 16.50
N ASN A 764 9.98 2.28 15.25
CA ASN A 764 9.03 2.56 14.17
C ASN A 764 7.58 2.24 14.59
N GLY A 765 6.70 3.24 14.45
CA GLY A 765 5.28 3.15 14.80
C GLY A 765 4.98 3.10 16.31
N GLN A 766 5.98 3.32 17.19
CA GLN A 766 5.82 3.33 18.66
C GLN A 766 5.93 4.73 19.28
N PHE A 767 6.18 5.77 18.48
CA PHE A 767 6.25 7.16 18.92
C PHE A 767 5.14 8.03 18.30
N ALA A 768 4.83 9.15 18.95
CA ALA A 768 3.83 10.08 18.44
C ALA A 768 4.41 10.95 17.32
N GLU A 769 4.15 10.61 16.07
CA GLU A 769 4.69 11.27 14.87
C GLU A 769 4.43 12.78 14.79
N SER A 770 3.27 13.24 15.30
CA SER A 770 2.89 14.65 15.37
C SER A 770 3.91 15.50 16.14
N ARG A 771 4.71 14.87 17.01
CA ARG A 771 5.81 15.52 17.73
C ARG A 771 6.88 16.09 16.81
N TYR A 772 7.14 15.43 15.69
CA TYR A 772 8.30 15.70 14.82
C TYR A 772 7.92 16.37 13.49
N ALA A 773 6.63 16.57 13.23
CA ALA A 773 6.14 17.18 11.99
C ALA A 773 6.76 18.57 11.71
N LYS A 774 6.97 19.39 12.75
CA LYS A 774 7.59 20.73 12.62
C LYS A 774 9.05 20.67 12.16
N ASP A 775 9.77 19.59 12.46
CA ASP A 775 11.16 19.36 12.05
C ASP A 775 11.25 18.60 10.72
N GLY A 776 10.13 18.52 9.99
CA GLY A 776 10.07 17.96 8.64
C GLY A 776 9.97 16.44 8.61
N TYR A 777 9.56 15.80 9.72
CA TYR A 777 9.17 14.39 9.68
C TYR A 777 7.89 14.25 8.85
N ALA A 778 8.02 13.57 7.71
CA ALA A 778 6.91 13.24 6.83
C ALA A 778 6.54 11.77 7.04
N TYR A 779 5.50 11.56 7.84
CA TYR A 779 4.99 10.22 8.11
C TYR A 779 4.51 9.55 6.82
N ALA A 780 4.90 8.29 6.65
CA ALA A 780 4.41 7.42 5.61
C ALA A 780 4.20 6.01 6.20
N PRO A 781 2.96 5.64 6.59
CA PRO A 781 2.68 4.43 7.36
C PRO A 781 3.34 3.20 6.77
N THR A 782 3.16 2.96 5.46
CA THR A 782 3.69 1.77 4.81
C THR A 782 5.23 1.81 4.74
N ARG A 783 5.88 2.93 4.43
CA ARG A 783 7.35 3.00 4.37
C ARG A 783 7.97 2.71 5.74
N ASP A 784 7.42 3.33 6.76
CA ASP A 784 7.96 3.26 8.11
C ASP A 784 7.57 1.92 8.78
N SER A 785 6.43 1.31 8.42
CA SER A 785 5.99 0.02 8.93
C SER A 785 6.54 -1.19 8.18
N MET A 786 6.86 -1.10 6.90
CA MET A 786 7.30 -2.25 6.06
C MET A 786 8.81 -2.48 6.08
N GLY A 787 9.57 -1.61 6.73
CA GLY A 787 10.98 -1.45 6.41
C GLY A 787 11.98 -2.11 7.34
N VAL A 788 13.06 -2.61 6.74
CA VAL A 788 14.30 -2.99 7.42
C VAL A 788 15.44 -2.24 6.74
N VAL A 789 16.33 -1.67 7.53
CA VAL A 789 17.54 -1.01 7.05
C VAL A 789 18.61 -2.06 6.77
N ASP A 790 19.24 -1.95 5.59
CA ASP A 790 20.39 -2.78 5.23
C ASP A 790 21.65 -2.23 5.90
N ASP A 791 22.06 -2.88 7.00
CA ASP A 791 23.22 -2.44 7.78
C ASP A 791 24.54 -2.48 6.97
N THR A 792 24.60 -3.16 5.82
CA THR A 792 25.83 -3.21 4.99
C THR A 792 26.08 -1.92 4.20
N ILE A 793 25.08 -1.03 4.13
CA ILE A 793 25.15 0.17 3.28
C ILE A 793 24.32 1.33 3.85
N ILE A 794 24.83 1.99 4.88
CA ILE A 794 24.19 3.15 5.50
C ILE A 794 24.63 4.44 4.82
N SER A 795 23.67 5.18 4.27
CA SER A 795 23.92 6.42 3.50
C SER A 795 23.82 7.69 4.34
N GLY A 796 23.44 7.61 5.61
CA GLY A 796 23.47 8.76 6.52
C GLY A 796 22.58 8.62 7.74
N ILE A 797 22.64 9.62 8.61
CA ILE A 797 21.75 9.80 9.76
C ILE A 797 20.99 11.11 9.67
N ARG A 798 19.81 11.17 10.28
CA ARG A 798 19.05 12.42 10.46
C ARG A 798 18.48 12.54 11.87
N LEU A 799 18.47 13.73 12.44
CA LEU A 799 17.92 14.05 13.75
C LEU A 799 16.68 14.94 13.58
N PHE A 800 15.58 14.55 14.21
CA PHE A 800 14.40 15.40 14.40
C PHE A 800 14.26 15.74 15.88
N ARG A 801 13.64 16.88 16.18
CA ARG A 801 13.40 17.34 17.54
C ARG A 801 11.92 17.58 17.76
N HIS A 802 11.51 17.38 19.01
CA HIS A 802 10.22 17.75 19.53
C HIS A 802 10.37 18.74 20.66
N GLY A 803 9.59 19.83 20.60
CA GLY A 803 9.62 20.89 21.60
C GLY A 803 10.80 21.84 21.41
N SER A 804 11.26 22.47 22.49
CA SER A 804 12.32 23.49 22.41
C SER A 804 13.73 22.92 22.47
N CYS A 805 13.88 21.75 23.11
CA CYS A 805 15.16 21.15 23.48
C CYS A 805 16.09 22.10 24.25
N ALA A 806 15.57 23.20 24.82
CA ALA A 806 16.38 24.18 25.51
C ALA A 806 17.06 23.55 26.75
N GLY A 807 18.36 23.75 26.89
CA GLY A 807 19.17 23.16 27.96
C GLY A 807 19.53 21.68 27.77
N ALA A 808 18.93 20.99 26.79
CA ALA A 808 19.33 19.65 26.44
C ALA A 808 20.69 19.64 25.74
N GLY A 809 21.34 18.48 25.74
CA GLY A 809 22.66 18.29 25.12
C GLY A 809 22.76 16.91 24.50
N LEU A 810 23.55 16.77 23.45
CA LEU A 810 23.74 15.52 22.73
C LEU A 810 25.24 15.33 22.45
N SER A 811 25.81 14.23 22.93
CA SER A 811 27.19 13.85 22.60
C SER A 811 27.28 13.19 21.23
N THR A 812 28.52 12.83 20.86
CA THR A 812 28.82 11.94 19.73
C THR A 812 27.90 10.71 19.68
N ILE A 813 27.35 10.45 18.50
CA ILE A 813 26.58 9.25 18.18
C ILE A 813 27.54 8.18 17.67
N LYS A 814 27.57 7.02 18.33
CA LYS A 814 28.48 5.91 17.99
C LYS A 814 27.71 4.67 17.60
N ALA A 815 28.07 4.04 16.49
CA ALA A 815 27.65 2.70 16.13
C ALA A 815 28.59 1.67 16.78
N VAL A 816 28.03 0.69 17.48
CA VAL A 816 28.76 -0.31 18.27
C VAL A 816 28.19 -1.71 18.03
N PRO A 817 28.94 -2.78 18.32
CA PRO A 817 28.42 -4.14 18.21
C PRO A 817 27.11 -4.31 19.00
N CYS A 818 26.15 -5.02 18.43
CA CYS A 818 24.92 -5.41 19.10
C CYS A 818 25.07 -6.85 19.60
N VAL A 819 24.79 -7.10 20.88
CA VAL A 819 24.98 -8.43 21.49
C VAL A 819 23.73 -8.89 22.24
N SER A 820 23.55 -10.21 22.27
CA SER A 820 22.56 -10.87 23.11
C SER A 820 23.07 -10.98 24.55
N THR A 821 22.17 -10.85 25.53
CA THR A 821 22.45 -10.97 26.96
C THR A 821 21.45 -11.91 27.62
N SER A 822 21.64 -12.17 28.92
CA SER A 822 20.74 -12.99 29.72
C SER A 822 20.34 -12.26 31.00
N ILE A 823 19.10 -12.47 31.42
CA ILE A 823 18.56 -12.08 32.73
C ILE A 823 18.24 -13.37 33.49
N VAL A 824 18.84 -13.56 34.66
CA VAL A 824 18.64 -14.75 35.50
C VAL A 824 17.68 -14.43 36.63
N ASP A 825 16.67 -15.28 36.79
CA ASP A 825 15.58 -15.14 37.75
C ASP A 825 14.95 -13.73 37.76
N PRO A 826 14.41 -13.25 36.63
CA PRO A 826 13.74 -11.95 36.61
C PRO A 826 12.65 -11.89 37.69
N SER A 827 12.55 -10.75 38.37
CA SER A 827 11.60 -10.52 39.45
C SER A 827 10.83 -9.24 39.25
N ILE A 828 9.54 -9.23 39.60
CA ILE A 828 8.72 -8.02 39.57
C ILE A 828 8.19 -7.75 40.96
N SER A 829 8.36 -6.52 41.44
CA SER A 829 7.91 -6.07 42.74
C SER A 829 6.90 -4.94 42.63
N ASP A 830 5.84 -5.01 43.43
CA ASP A 830 4.85 -3.95 43.68
C ASP A 830 4.71 -3.76 45.19
N GLY A 831 5.29 -2.70 45.74
CA GLY A 831 5.42 -2.51 47.18
C GLY A 831 6.15 -3.69 47.85
N ASP A 832 5.51 -4.32 48.83
CA ASP A 832 6.06 -5.46 49.59
C ASP A 832 5.88 -6.81 48.87
N HIS A 833 5.13 -6.85 47.76
CA HIS A 833 4.89 -8.07 47.00
C HIS A 833 5.95 -8.25 45.92
N THR A 834 6.54 -9.44 45.83
CA THR A 834 7.53 -9.76 44.79
C THR A 834 7.24 -11.13 44.19
N LEU A 835 7.21 -11.18 42.85
CA LEU A 835 7.19 -12.41 42.06
C LEU A 835 8.57 -12.63 41.45
N VAL A 836 9.09 -13.86 41.52
CA VAL A 836 10.36 -14.26 40.90
C VAL A 836 10.10 -15.40 39.94
N PHE A 837 10.49 -15.23 38.67
CA PHE A 837 10.38 -16.24 37.63
C PHE A 837 11.70 -17.00 37.51
N LYS A 838 11.77 -18.23 38.00
CA LYS A 838 12.98 -19.06 37.96
C LYS A 838 13.28 -19.52 36.54
N CYS A 839 14.26 -18.87 35.91
CA CYS A 839 14.71 -19.14 34.55
C CYS A 839 15.93 -18.28 34.18
N VAL A 840 16.59 -18.63 33.09
CA VAL A 840 17.45 -17.72 32.33
C VAL A 840 16.66 -17.22 31.12
N LEU A 841 16.52 -15.92 30.95
CA LEU A 841 15.83 -15.29 29.81
C LEU A 841 16.87 -14.63 28.90
N LYS A 842 17.01 -15.08 27.65
CA LYS A 842 17.97 -14.55 26.66
C LYS A 842 17.37 -13.41 25.83
N SER A 843 18.19 -12.54 25.25
CA SER A 843 17.68 -11.47 24.38
C SER A 843 16.88 -12.05 23.20
N GLY A 844 15.71 -11.47 22.91
CA GLY A 844 14.76 -11.98 21.94
C GLY A 844 13.79 -13.04 22.49
N GLU A 845 14.00 -13.55 23.71
CA GLU A 845 13.00 -14.31 24.45
C GLU A 845 12.13 -13.39 25.31
N HIS A 846 10.92 -13.87 25.63
CA HIS A 846 10.03 -13.20 26.56
C HIS A 846 9.26 -14.16 27.44
N ILE A 847 8.95 -13.73 28.66
CA ILE A 847 7.99 -14.38 29.56
C ILE A 847 6.61 -13.80 29.28
N GLU A 848 5.59 -14.63 29.14
CA GLU A 848 4.18 -14.24 29.29
C GLU A 848 3.59 -14.90 30.54
N TYR A 849 2.95 -14.10 31.39
CA TYR A 849 2.29 -14.54 32.62
C TYR A 849 0.86 -13.98 32.66
N PRO A 850 -0.13 -14.69 32.07
CA PRO A 850 -1.52 -14.23 32.01
C PRO A 850 -2.20 -14.29 33.38
N PRO A 851 -3.37 -13.62 33.57
CA PRO A 851 -4.18 -13.68 34.79
C PRO A 851 -4.45 -15.10 35.31
N ALA A 852 -4.55 -16.08 34.41
CA ALA A 852 -4.80 -17.49 34.73
C ALA A 852 -3.61 -18.25 35.39
N GLY A 853 -2.41 -17.65 35.49
CA GLY A 853 -1.39 -18.08 36.46
C GLY A 853 -0.29 -19.03 35.99
N LYS A 854 -0.18 -19.37 34.70
CA LYS A 854 0.94 -20.19 34.20
C LYS A 854 1.92 -19.34 33.39
N ALA A 855 3.14 -19.16 33.89
CA ALA A 855 4.19 -18.45 33.18
C ALA A 855 4.83 -19.35 32.11
N VAL A 856 5.05 -18.79 30.92
CA VAL A 856 5.68 -19.48 29.79
C VAL A 856 6.71 -18.56 29.17
N ILE A 857 7.87 -19.11 28.79
CA ILE A 857 8.88 -18.40 28.02
C ILE A 857 8.73 -18.78 26.56
N TYR A 858 8.75 -17.79 25.70
CA TYR A 858 8.76 -17.95 24.25
C TYR A 858 10.01 -17.32 23.67
N ASP A 859 10.61 -17.96 22.67
CA ASP A 859 11.56 -17.29 21.80
C ASP A 859 10.86 -16.41 20.74
N TYR A 860 11.67 -15.79 19.88
CA TYR A 860 11.19 -14.95 18.79
C TYR A 860 10.24 -15.68 17.81
N TYR A 861 10.48 -16.96 17.57
CA TYR A 861 9.70 -17.79 16.65
C TYR A 861 8.44 -18.38 17.32
N GLY A 862 8.34 -18.29 18.64
CA GLY A 862 7.22 -18.78 19.44
C GLY A 862 7.42 -20.19 20.00
N TYR A 863 8.63 -20.74 19.97
CA TYR A 863 8.91 -21.99 20.68
C TYR A 863 8.80 -21.75 22.17
N ALA A 864 7.93 -22.53 22.81
CA ALA A 864 7.58 -22.38 24.21
C ALA A 864 8.40 -23.30 25.12
N ARG A 865 8.79 -22.80 26.29
CA ARG A 865 9.31 -23.60 27.40
C ARG A 865 8.74 -23.11 28.73
N ALA A 866 8.63 -24.01 29.69
CA ALA A 866 8.15 -23.65 31.02
C ALA A 866 9.16 -22.75 31.76
N VAL A 867 8.65 -21.88 32.61
CA VAL A 867 9.43 -21.30 33.72
C VAL A 867 9.58 -22.39 34.79
N ASP A 868 10.77 -22.56 35.36
CA ASP A 868 11.06 -23.66 36.28
C ASP A 868 10.20 -23.60 37.54
N ALA A 869 10.01 -22.38 38.08
CA ALA A 869 9.10 -22.08 39.17
C ALA A 869 8.76 -20.58 39.17
N VAL A 870 7.57 -20.23 39.69
CA VAL A 870 7.23 -18.85 40.04
C VAL A 870 7.17 -18.77 41.57
N ILE A 871 8.05 -17.97 42.18
CA ILE A 871 8.14 -17.80 43.63
C ILE A 871 7.47 -16.48 44.03
N GLY A 872 6.64 -16.51 45.07
CA GLY A 872 5.91 -15.34 45.56
C GLY A 872 4.41 -15.45 45.29
N GLU A 873 3.64 -14.58 45.94
CA GLU A 873 2.19 -14.50 45.73
C GLU A 873 1.86 -13.55 44.59
N ARG A 874 0.87 -13.94 43.78
CA ARG A 874 0.36 -13.08 42.72
C ARG A 874 -0.28 -11.84 43.34
N PHE A 875 0.12 -10.67 42.87
CA PHE A 875 -0.46 -9.38 43.29
C PHE A 875 -1.49 -8.86 42.27
N SER A 876 -2.32 -7.92 42.72
CA SER A 876 -3.29 -7.20 41.90
C SER A 876 -2.88 -5.74 41.80
N LEU A 877 -3.10 -5.12 40.65
CA LEU A 877 -2.77 -3.71 40.44
C LEU A 877 -3.95 -2.82 40.82
N GLU A 878 -3.72 -1.87 41.72
CA GLU A 878 -4.67 -0.80 42.06
C GLU A 878 -4.71 0.27 40.94
N GLN A 879 -5.54 1.31 41.10
CA GLN A 879 -5.74 2.36 40.07
C GLN A 879 -4.43 3.03 39.61
N GLY A 880 -3.48 3.27 40.51
CA GLY A 880 -2.13 3.71 40.17
C GLY A 880 -1.13 2.71 40.72
N TYR A 881 -0.16 2.29 39.89
CA TYR A 881 0.80 1.26 40.28
C TYR A 881 2.21 1.56 39.77
N SER A 882 3.19 0.94 40.42
CA SER A 882 4.61 1.12 40.12
C SER A 882 5.32 -0.23 40.25
N LEU A 883 5.68 -0.83 39.12
CA LEU A 883 6.33 -2.13 39.08
C LEU A 883 7.83 -1.99 38.90
N HIS A 884 8.59 -2.51 39.86
CA HIS A 884 10.04 -2.58 39.76
C HIS A 884 10.46 -3.93 39.16
N LEU A 885 11.24 -3.91 38.09
CA LEU A 885 11.85 -5.10 37.50
C LEU A 885 13.28 -5.28 38.03
N GLY A 886 13.54 -6.44 38.63
CA GLY A 886 14.84 -6.88 39.14
C GLY A 886 15.23 -8.26 38.62
N CYS A 887 16.34 -8.79 39.11
CA CYS A 887 16.84 -10.13 38.77
C CYS A 887 17.86 -10.61 39.82
N SER A 888 18.20 -11.90 39.82
CA SER A 888 19.29 -12.41 40.66
C SER A 888 20.66 -12.09 40.09
N SER A 889 20.81 -12.13 38.76
CA SER A 889 21.99 -11.66 38.04
C SER A 889 21.66 -11.33 36.59
N CYS A 890 22.37 -10.38 36.00
CA CYS A 890 22.27 -10.04 34.59
C CYS A 890 23.56 -9.38 34.11
N HIS A 891 23.68 -9.17 32.81
CA HIS A 891 24.75 -8.36 32.22
C HIS A 891 24.65 -6.90 32.68
N ASP A 892 25.78 -6.19 32.83
CA ASP A 892 25.81 -4.80 33.34
C ASP A 892 24.92 -3.83 32.55
N LYS A 893 24.86 -4.03 31.23
CA LYS A 893 24.02 -3.26 30.30
C LYS A 893 22.72 -3.98 29.91
N ALA A 894 22.25 -4.93 30.71
CA ALA A 894 21.01 -5.66 30.42
C ALA A 894 19.81 -4.70 30.39
N ARG A 895 18.93 -4.92 29.41
CA ARG A 895 17.72 -4.15 29.20
C ARG A 895 16.54 -5.09 29.00
N ALA A 896 15.37 -4.67 29.42
CA ALA A 896 14.14 -5.43 29.21
C ALA A 896 12.98 -4.50 28.80
N LEU A 897 11.99 -5.02 28.10
CA LEU A 897 10.70 -4.36 27.94
C LEU A 897 9.72 -5.02 28.91
N LEU A 898 9.24 -4.25 29.88
CA LEU A 898 8.18 -4.68 30.78
C LEU A 898 6.85 -4.18 30.22
N THR A 899 5.88 -5.09 30.07
CA THR A 899 4.51 -4.79 29.65
C THR A 899 3.52 -5.32 30.67
N THR A 900 2.52 -4.52 31.03
CA THR A 900 1.34 -4.95 31.78
C THR A 900 0.09 -4.84 30.93
N GLY A 901 -0.74 -5.87 30.92
CA GLY A 901 -2.04 -5.88 30.26
C GLY A 901 -3.18 -6.04 31.26
N LEU A 902 -4.22 -5.23 31.11
CA LEU A 902 -5.41 -5.20 31.95
C LEU A 902 -6.64 -5.40 31.07
N ILE A 903 -7.65 -6.10 31.58
CA ILE A 903 -8.86 -6.44 30.84
C ILE A 903 -10.06 -5.99 31.67
N SER A 904 -11.02 -5.30 31.03
CA SER A 904 -12.26 -4.93 31.70
C SER A 904 -13.13 -6.15 32.02
N ASP A 905 -13.79 -6.11 33.17
CA ASP A 905 -14.85 -7.06 33.51
C ASP A 905 -16.15 -6.73 32.74
N ASP A 906 -16.30 -5.49 32.28
CA ASP A 906 -17.43 -5.06 31.46
C ASP A 906 -17.36 -5.73 30.08
N ARG A 907 -18.41 -6.50 29.76
CA ARG A 907 -18.58 -7.17 28.47
C ARG A 907 -19.42 -6.32 27.54
N ILE A 908 -18.97 -6.23 26.30
CA ILE A 908 -19.71 -5.63 25.19
C ILE A 908 -20.43 -6.77 24.46
N GLU A 909 -21.75 -6.73 24.52
CA GLU A 909 -22.70 -7.69 23.94
C GLU A 909 -23.51 -7.10 22.78
#